data_AF-A0A7D5HSW7-F1
#
_entry.id   AF-A0A7D5HSW7-F1
#
_cell.length_a   1.000
_cell.length_b   1.000
_cell.length_c   1.000
_cell.angle_alpha   90.00
_cell.angle_beta   90.00
_cell.angle_gamma   90.00
#
_symmetry.space_group_name_H-M   'P 1'
#
loop_
_entity.id
_entity.type
_entity.pdbx_description
1 polymer ?
#
loop_
_entity_poly.entity_id
_entity_poly.type
_entity_poly.pdbx_seq_one_letter_code
_entity_poly.pdbx_strand_id
1 'polypeptide(L)'
;MRVDLDYPAGDLHALPRFVRAGWQARRLLAVMLGLAGVLGLALLGGIFVELFTRDTLWLPLLCLVSAASLTLLGAVQWAWRIARWREAALKGEPLGGLPVEWVQDDPQSGYDRLLNRLSDTALVWVERLGVGALWLMAASGVALLLVRYGWNLALVPHALGQTAYVLAGLALVLAFGLLVLERHLSATDAVEWPEASGLALQLRITLASLLLAAVCLFFASSEAVWPLRLAVLAGLLPALAALELLVRALLSVFNPQRPALEPHIVADSLVAGLLHWPPRPLGRLQDEMQQRFGIDLRQIWALGFMRRASLPVLSLIAVVGWLLSGVTQVPMNGRGVYEQFGKPVTVYGPGLHVGLPWPFGQVRDVENGVIHELATSAEGSSDEPAVSADGPAPVSANRLWDASHRAEKSQVIASQAGDQQSFQVVNMDVRFVYRIGLSDQAALAATYNSADVPALIRSTASRVLVHQLAGRELDDMLGETRAQLGEDIGKQVQADLDRLNSGVELLATVVEAIHPPAGAADAYHGVQAAQISAQALIARERGNASVTGNQARTDASLATDNAQAGSAETLGTAKAADLRFGAELQAWHSAGQAFIDEQYFSQLAKGLVNAKALILDHRIARDQPPTLDLRTFAAPVDPAQPRP
;
A
#
# COMPACT_ATOMS: atom_id res chain seq x y z
N MET A 1 62.57 25.17 3.56
CA MET A 1 63.86 24.44 3.56
C MET A 1 63.83 23.44 4.71
N ARG A 2 63.98 22.15 4.43
CA ARG A 2 63.96 21.10 5.46
C ARG A 2 65.27 21.13 6.24
N VAL A 3 65.20 20.84 7.53
CA VAL A 3 66.40 20.64 8.36
C VAL A 3 66.79 19.17 8.28
N ASP A 4 68.04 18.92 7.92
CA ASP A 4 68.68 17.60 8.02
C ASP A 4 69.65 17.67 9.20
N LEU A 5 69.45 16.80 10.19
CA LEU A 5 70.23 16.76 11.43
C LEU A 5 71.59 16.05 11.24
N ASP A 6 71.78 15.33 10.12
CA ASP A 6 73.06 14.67 9.79
C ASP A 6 74.11 15.63 9.22
N TYR A 7 73.67 16.82 8.78
CA TYR A 7 74.53 17.93 8.36
C TYR A 7 74.48 19.05 9.40
N PRO A 8 75.53 19.88 9.56
CA PRO A 8 75.52 21.01 10.48
C PRO A 8 74.52 22.08 9.99
N ALA A 9 73.24 21.84 10.22
CA ALA A 9 72.20 22.83 10.13
C ALA A 9 72.46 23.87 11.23
N GLY A 10 72.33 25.16 10.90
CA GLY A 10 72.50 26.24 11.86
C GLY A 10 71.68 26.05 13.14
N ASP A 11 72.05 26.78 14.19
CA ASP A 11 71.47 26.70 15.54
C ASP A 11 69.94 26.48 15.53
N LEU A 12 69.50 25.30 15.98
CA LEU A 12 68.08 24.92 16.04
C LEU A 12 67.28 25.86 16.95
N HIS A 13 67.93 26.51 17.92
CA HIS A 13 67.31 27.51 18.79
C HIS A 13 67.03 28.84 18.07
N ALA A 14 67.69 29.11 16.94
CA ALA A 14 67.44 30.28 16.11
C ALA A 14 66.19 30.12 15.21
N LEU A 15 65.63 28.91 15.11
CA LEU A 15 64.47 28.63 14.27
C LEU A 15 63.16 28.68 15.11
N PRO A 16 62.26 29.66 14.86
CA PRO A 16 61.05 29.83 15.67
C PRO A 16 60.09 28.63 15.66
N ARG A 17 60.07 27.86 14.56
CA ARG A 17 59.30 26.61 14.42
C ARG A 17 59.76 25.46 15.33
N PHE A 18 61.02 25.45 15.77
CA PHE A 18 61.54 24.45 16.71
C PHE A 18 61.28 24.88 18.15
N VAL A 19 61.49 26.16 18.48
CA VAL A 19 61.25 26.71 19.84
C VAL A 19 59.77 26.60 20.24
N ARG A 20 58.84 26.82 19.29
CA ARG A 20 57.39 26.73 19.56
C ARG A 20 56.79 25.33 19.42
N ALA A 21 57.60 24.33 19.05
CA ALA A 21 57.13 22.97 18.72
C ALA A 21 56.35 22.30 19.88
N GLY A 22 56.81 22.44 21.12
CA GLY A 22 56.12 21.87 22.29
C GLY A 22 54.76 22.51 22.57
N TRP A 23 54.61 23.82 22.34
CA TRP A 23 53.31 24.49 22.45
C TRP A 23 52.36 24.06 21.32
N GLN A 24 52.89 23.97 20.09
CA GLN A 24 52.14 23.48 18.92
C GLN A 24 51.64 22.04 19.14
N ALA A 25 52.48 21.15 19.66
CA ALA A 25 52.14 19.77 19.97
C ALA A 25 51.00 19.67 21.01
N ARG A 26 51.04 20.45 22.10
CA ARG A 26 49.97 20.47 23.10
C ARG A 26 48.64 20.99 22.53
N ARG A 27 48.68 22.04 21.70
CA ARG A 27 47.48 22.60 21.07
C ARG A 27 46.86 21.64 20.06
N LEU A 28 47.69 20.99 19.23
CA LEU A 28 47.23 19.96 18.28
C LEU A 28 46.64 18.74 19.00
N LEU A 29 47.19 18.35 20.15
CA LEU A 29 46.63 17.29 20.99
C LEU A 29 45.25 17.67 21.55
N ALA A 30 45.06 18.91 22.01
CA ALA A 30 43.75 19.39 22.47
C ALA A 30 42.71 19.40 21.33
N VAL A 31 43.09 19.85 20.14
CA VAL A 31 42.21 19.80 18.94
C VAL A 31 41.89 18.36 18.56
N MET A 32 42.86 17.45 18.64
CA MET A 32 42.66 16.03 18.36
C MET A 32 41.66 15.38 19.32
N LEU A 33 41.78 15.66 20.62
CA LEU A 33 40.82 15.17 21.64
C LEU A 33 39.41 15.73 21.41
N GLY A 34 39.30 17.02 21.09
CA GLY A 34 38.02 17.64 20.74
C GLY A 34 37.36 17.01 19.51
N LEU A 35 38.13 16.80 18.44
CA LEU A 35 37.66 16.14 17.22
C LEU A 35 37.28 14.67 17.44
N ALA A 36 38.06 13.94 18.26
CA ALA A 36 37.73 12.56 18.62
C ALA A 36 36.41 12.49 19.41
N GLY A 37 36.15 13.45 20.30
CA GLY A 37 34.87 13.56 21.02
C GLY A 37 33.69 13.83 20.07
N VAL A 38 33.82 14.77 19.14
CA VAL A 38 32.79 15.07 18.13
C VAL A 38 32.53 13.86 17.22
N LEU A 39 33.60 13.19 16.77
CA LEU A 39 33.50 11.97 15.97
C LEU A 39 32.80 10.84 16.74
N GLY A 40 33.15 10.64 18.01
CA GLY A 40 32.52 9.63 18.87
C GLY A 40 31.02 9.87 19.06
N LEU A 41 30.61 11.12 19.31
CA LEU A 41 29.20 11.49 19.41
C LEU A 41 28.45 11.28 18.09
N ALA A 42 29.06 11.66 16.96
CA ALA A 42 28.45 11.50 15.64
C ALA A 42 28.27 10.02 15.25
N LEU A 43 29.26 9.16 15.56
CA LEU A 43 29.19 7.72 15.31
C LEU A 43 28.18 7.03 16.24
N LEU A 44 28.14 7.39 17.53
CA LEU A 44 27.14 6.86 18.47
C LEU A 44 25.72 7.26 18.04
N GLY A 45 25.53 8.51 17.61
CA GLY A 45 24.27 8.96 17.01
C GLY A 45 23.92 8.18 15.74
N GLY A 46 24.91 7.90 14.89
CA GLY A 46 24.72 7.13 13.66
C GLY A 46 24.24 5.71 13.92
N ILE A 47 24.88 5.02 14.86
CA ILE A 47 24.48 3.67 15.30
C ILE A 47 23.06 3.70 15.88
N PHE A 48 22.76 4.69 16.73
CA PHE A 48 21.41 4.83 17.29
C PHE A 48 20.36 5.02 16.20
N VAL A 49 20.57 5.96 15.26
CA VAL A 49 19.65 6.21 14.14
C VAL A 49 19.49 4.97 13.26
N GLU A 50 20.54 4.21 13.04
CA GLU A 50 20.47 2.97 12.26
C GLU A 50 19.60 1.89 12.94
N LEU A 51 19.66 1.76 14.27
CA LEU A 51 18.83 0.80 15.00
C LEU A 51 17.34 1.14 14.99
N PHE A 52 16.97 2.43 14.97
CA PHE A 52 15.59 2.86 15.16
C PHE A 52 14.91 3.41 13.90
N THR A 53 15.68 3.99 12.96
CA THR A 53 15.14 4.76 11.82
C THR A 53 16.07 4.73 10.59
N ARG A 54 16.05 3.63 9.83
CA ARG A 54 16.99 3.35 8.73
C ARG A 54 16.85 4.26 7.50
N ASP A 55 15.67 4.82 7.25
CA ASP A 55 15.34 5.57 6.03
C ASP A 55 15.13 7.08 6.26
N THR A 56 16.00 7.69 7.06
CA THR A 56 15.90 9.11 7.42
C THR A 56 17.11 9.93 6.96
N LEU A 57 16.92 11.26 6.86
CA LEU A 57 17.98 12.23 6.54
C LEU A 57 19.18 12.17 7.51
N TRP A 58 18.96 11.70 8.74
CA TRP A 58 19.95 11.71 9.82
C TRP A 58 21.20 10.89 9.51
N LEU A 59 21.04 9.71 8.90
CA LEU A 59 22.15 8.82 8.64
C LEU A 59 23.17 9.41 7.64
N PRO A 60 22.76 9.90 6.44
CA PRO A 60 23.68 10.60 5.53
C PRO A 60 24.41 11.79 6.17
N LEU A 61 23.72 12.57 7.01
CA LEU A 61 24.31 13.74 7.68
C LEU A 61 25.35 13.36 8.73
N LEU A 62 25.07 12.34 9.55
CA LEU A 62 26.01 11.85 10.55
C LEU A 62 27.24 11.19 9.89
N CYS A 63 27.04 10.45 8.79
CA CYS A 63 28.13 9.93 7.97
C CYS A 63 28.97 11.06 7.36
N LEU A 64 28.35 12.13 6.84
CA LEU A 64 29.02 13.31 6.30
C LEU A 64 29.93 13.99 7.34
N VAL A 65 29.39 14.30 8.51
CA VAL A 65 30.14 14.98 9.59
C VAL A 65 31.24 14.08 10.15
N SER A 66 30.97 12.78 10.30
CA SER A 66 31.96 11.80 10.77
C SER A 66 33.11 11.65 9.78
N ALA A 67 32.82 11.53 8.48
CA ALA A 67 33.84 11.44 7.43
C ALA A 67 34.70 12.72 7.36
N ALA A 68 34.07 13.89 7.43
CA ALA A 68 34.79 15.17 7.44
C ALA A 68 35.65 15.36 8.70
N SER A 69 35.22 14.84 9.85
CA SER A 69 35.98 14.88 11.10
C SER A 69 37.16 13.91 11.08
N LEU A 70 37.00 12.72 10.49
CA LEU A 70 38.07 11.72 10.34
C LEU A 70 39.22 12.21 9.45
N THR A 71 38.90 12.82 8.31
CA THR A 71 39.95 13.37 7.41
C THR A 71 40.74 14.49 8.09
N LEU A 72 40.06 15.35 8.86
CA LEU A 72 40.72 16.38 9.65
C LEU A 72 41.55 15.79 10.81
N LEU A 73 41.04 14.77 11.50
CA LEU A 73 41.75 14.07 12.56
C LEU A 73 43.06 13.46 12.05
N GLY A 74 43.04 12.84 10.86
CA GLY A 74 44.24 12.32 10.19
C GLY A 74 45.27 13.40 9.86
N ALA A 75 44.82 14.56 9.37
CA ALA A 75 45.71 15.69 9.09
C ALA A 75 46.33 16.30 10.36
N VAL A 76 45.53 16.47 11.42
CA VAL A 76 45.96 16.99 12.73
C VAL A 76 46.93 16.01 13.41
N GLN A 77 46.67 14.70 13.33
CA GLN A 77 47.57 13.67 13.85
C GLN A 77 48.94 13.70 13.17
N TRP A 78 48.96 13.91 11.85
CA TRP A 78 50.21 14.05 11.13
C TRP A 78 51.00 15.28 11.56
N ALA A 79 50.34 16.44 11.64
CA ALA A 79 50.96 17.68 12.07
C ALA A 79 51.46 17.61 13.52
N TRP A 80 50.72 16.91 14.40
CA TRP A 80 51.12 16.68 15.78
C TRP A 80 52.41 15.87 15.86
N ARG A 81 52.57 14.85 15.01
CA ARG A 81 53.79 14.05 14.93
C ARG A 81 55.00 14.86 14.47
N ILE A 82 54.81 15.78 13.52
CA ILE A 82 55.88 16.69 13.08
C ILE A 82 56.30 17.62 14.23
N ALA A 83 55.32 18.21 14.94
CA ALA A 83 55.59 19.08 16.08
C ALA A 83 56.32 18.31 17.21
N ARG A 84 55.93 17.07 17.49
CA ARG A 84 56.59 16.21 18.48
C ARG A 84 58.01 15.83 18.06
N TRP A 85 58.25 15.57 16.77
CA TRP A 85 59.58 15.32 16.23
C TRP A 85 60.48 16.56 16.40
N ARG A 86 59.98 17.76 16.12
CA ARG A 86 60.73 19.02 16.32
C ARG A 86 61.03 19.27 17.80
N GLU A 87 60.11 18.96 18.70
CA GLU A 87 60.32 19.07 20.15
C GLU A 87 61.40 18.09 20.64
N ALA A 88 61.39 16.84 20.15
CA ALA A 88 62.40 15.84 20.45
C ALA A 88 63.78 16.23 19.92
N ALA A 89 63.85 16.76 18.69
CA ALA A 89 65.08 17.27 18.07
C ALA A 89 65.71 18.42 18.87
N LEU A 90 64.89 19.34 19.39
CA LEU A 90 65.36 20.45 20.22
C LEU A 90 65.91 19.99 21.59
N LYS A 91 65.36 18.90 22.14
CA LYS A 91 65.77 18.34 23.45
C LYS A 91 66.90 17.30 23.35
N GLY A 92 67.29 16.89 22.13
CA GLY A 92 68.22 15.79 21.92
C GLY A 92 67.66 14.42 22.32
N GLU A 93 66.33 14.26 22.35
CA GLU A 93 65.67 12.99 22.63
C GLU A 93 65.71 12.07 21.39
N PRO A 94 65.63 10.73 21.57
CA PRO A 94 65.61 9.80 20.44
C PRO A 94 64.45 10.11 19.47
N LEU A 95 64.79 10.34 18.20
CA LEU A 95 63.90 10.85 17.13
C LEU A 95 63.01 9.79 16.48
N GLY A 96 63.14 8.53 16.89
CA GLY A 96 62.38 7.39 16.41
C GLY A 96 61.49 6.78 17.51
N GLY A 97 60.43 6.08 17.12
CA GLY A 97 59.74 5.17 18.04
C GLY A 97 60.71 4.12 18.58
N LEU A 98 60.38 3.53 19.73
CA LEU A 98 61.19 2.50 20.40
C LEU A 98 61.80 1.55 19.36
N PRO A 99 63.14 1.36 19.34
CA PRO A 99 63.72 0.30 18.52
C PRO A 99 63.08 -0.99 18.99
N VAL A 100 62.20 -1.55 18.17
CA VAL A 100 61.62 -2.82 18.51
C VAL A 100 62.67 -3.86 18.13
N GLU A 101 63.47 -4.26 19.12
CA GLU A 101 64.27 -5.48 19.06
C GLU A 101 63.28 -6.65 19.03
N TRP A 102 62.87 -7.03 17.82
CA TRP A 102 62.07 -8.22 17.63
C TRP A 102 62.98 -9.44 17.75
N VAL A 103 62.73 -10.25 18.78
CA VAL A 103 63.36 -11.57 18.95
C VAL A 103 62.97 -12.42 17.75
N GLN A 104 63.95 -12.78 16.91
CA GLN A 104 63.76 -13.78 15.86
C GLN A 104 63.74 -15.16 16.53
N ASP A 105 62.55 -15.72 16.72
CA ASP A 105 62.42 -17.13 17.07
C ASP A 105 62.68 -18.00 15.83
N ASP A 106 63.50 -19.04 15.97
CA ASP A 106 63.81 -19.98 14.91
C ASP A 106 62.53 -20.74 14.47
N PRO A 107 62.07 -20.62 13.21
CA PRO A 107 60.76 -21.14 12.81
C PRO A 107 60.74 -22.67 12.78
N GLN A 108 59.87 -23.28 13.60
CA GLN A 108 59.77 -24.74 13.74
C GLN A 108 58.83 -25.40 12.69
N SER A 109 57.93 -24.63 12.05
CA SER A 109 56.94 -25.15 11.07
C SER A 109 56.92 -24.41 9.71
N GLY A 110 56.35 -25.06 8.69
CA GLY A 110 56.05 -24.43 7.39
C GLY A 110 55.01 -23.31 7.48
N TYR A 111 54.08 -23.40 8.43
CA TYR A 111 53.12 -22.34 8.75
C TYR A 111 53.84 -21.12 9.38
N ASP A 112 54.79 -21.36 10.28
CA ASP A 112 55.60 -20.29 10.90
C ASP A 112 56.44 -19.56 9.87
N ARG A 113 57.00 -20.28 8.87
CA ARG A 113 57.72 -19.64 7.76
C ARG A 113 56.83 -18.76 6.89
N LEU A 114 55.57 -19.15 6.68
CA LEU A 114 54.61 -18.34 5.91
C LEU A 114 54.17 -17.11 6.71
N LEU A 115 53.85 -17.28 8.00
CA LEU A 115 53.55 -16.18 8.91
C LEU A 115 54.73 -15.22 9.06
N ASN A 116 55.96 -15.72 9.20
CA ASN A 116 57.16 -14.89 9.28
C ASN A 116 57.39 -14.15 7.96
N ARG A 117 57.20 -14.77 6.79
CA ARG A 117 57.27 -14.03 5.51
C ARG A 117 56.22 -12.93 5.40
N LEU A 118 54.97 -13.19 5.82
CA LEU A 118 53.91 -12.18 5.85
C LEU A 118 54.19 -11.08 6.88
N SER A 119 54.75 -11.44 8.03
CA SER A 119 55.18 -10.53 9.09
C SER A 119 56.34 -9.66 8.63
N ASP A 120 57.41 -10.25 8.07
CA ASP A 120 58.59 -9.55 7.56
C ASP A 120 58.22 -8.61 6.40
N THR A 121 57.36 -9.06 5.48
CA THR A 121 56.85 -8.17 4.43
C THR A 121 56.02 -7.05 5.03
N ALA A 122 55.06 -7.34 5.92
CA ALA A 122 54.28 -6.31 6.60
C ALA A 122 55.15 -5.32 7.39
N LEU A 123 56.21 -5.78 8.05
CA LEU A 123 57.17 -4.97 8.81
C LEU A 123 57.95 -4.03 7.90
N VAL A 124 58.47 -4.52 6.77
CA VAL A 124 59.15 -3.68 5.76
C VAL A 124 58.19 -2.62 5.21
N TRP A 125 56.92 -2.98 5.01
CA TRP A 125 55.90 -2.00 4.60
C TRP A 125 55.61 -0.99 5.71
N VAL A 126 55.50 -1.39 6.98
CA VAL A 126 55.27 -0.50 8.13
C VAL A 126 56.44 0.47 8.34
N GLU A 127 57.68 0.00 8.20
CA GLU A 127 58.88 0.84 8.27
C GLU A 127 58.96 1.86 7.13
N ARG A 128 58.58 1.45 5.91
CA ARG A 128 58.57 2.35 4.73
C ARG A 128 57.43 3.37 4.73
N LEU A 129 56.22 2.95 5.14
CA LEU A 129 55.08 3.86 5.28
C LEU A 129 55.25 4.82 6.44
N GLY A 130 55.84 4.36 7.54
CA GLY A 130 55.86 5.07 8.81
C GLY A 130 54.47 5.15 9.45
N VAL A 131 54.44 5.19 10.78
CA VAL A 131 53.21 5.08 11.59
C VAL A 131 52.12 6.09 11.20
N GLY A 132 52.47 7.31 10.79
CA GLY A 132 51.48 8.32 10.40
C GLY A 132 50.83 8.06 9.05
N ALA A 133 51.51 7.44 8.07
CA ALA A 133 50.89 7.06 6.78
C ALA A 133 49.80 6.04 7.00
N LEU A 134 50.05 5.06 7.88
CA LEU A 134 49.05 4.07 8.26
C LEU A 134 47.84 4.72 8.94
N TRP A 135 48.05 5.66 9.86
CA TRP A 135 46.95 6.40 10.49
C TRP A 135 46.14 7.24 9.49
N LEU A 136 46.80 7.94 8.57
CA LEU A 136 46.14 8.74 7.54
C LEU A 136 45.38 7.86 6.54
N MET A 137 45.94 6.70 6.17
CA MET A 137 45.27 5.69 5.33
C MET A 137 44.04 5.11 6.03
N ALA A 138 44.16 4.72 7.30
CA ALA A 138 43.05 4.19 8.08
C ALA A 138 41.92 5.22 8.23
N ALA A 139 42.25 6.46 8.63
CA ALA A 139 41.26 7.53 8.77
C ALA A 139 40.57 7.85 7.43
N SER A 140 41.31 7.90 6.33
CA SER A 140 40.76 8.15 4.99
C SER A 140 39.92 6.98 4.47
N GLY A 141 40.36 5.74 4.71
CA GLY A 141 39.63 4.53 4.34
C GLY A 141 38.29 4.42 5.09
N VAL A 142 38.30 4.66 6.41
CA VAL A 142 37.07 4.69 7.21
C VAL A 142 36.14 5.82 6.77
N ALA A 143 36.68 7.00 6.46
CA ALA A 143 35.87 8.11 5.94
C ALA A 143 35.17 7.75 4.61
N LEU A 144 35.85 7.06 3.68
CA LEU A 144 35.26 6.58 2.43
C LEU A 144 34.17 5.54 2.68
N LEU A 145 34.39 4.59 3.60
CA LEU A 145 33.39 3.59 3.97
C LEU A 145 32.14 4.23 4.58
N LEU A 146 32.30 5.25 5.44
CA LEU A 146 31.18 5.99 6.03
C LEU A 146 30.36 6.74 4.97
N VAL A 147 31.00 7.42 4.02
CA VAL A 147 30.26 8.08 2.93
C VAL A 147 29.55 7.05 2.06
N ARG A 148 30.19 5.90 1.75
CA ARG A 148 29.56 4.81 1.02
C ARG A 148 28.35 4.24 1.75
N TYR A 149 28.44 4.12 3.08
CA TYR A 149 27.37 3.62 3.94
C TYR A 149 26.16 4.56 3.94
N GLY A 150 26.38 5.87 4.07
CA GLY A 150 25.32 6.88 4.02
C GLY A 150 24.79 7.22 2.61
N TRP A 151 25.28 6.55 1.55
CA TRP A 151 24.92 6.88 0.18
C TRP A 151 23.61 6.22 -0.27
N ASN A 152 22.50 6.95 -0.15
CA ASN A 152 21.19 6.50 -0.64
C ASN A 152 20.38 7.67 -1.25
N LEU A 153 20.23 7.66 -2.59
CA LEU A 153 19.44 8.68 -3.31
C LEU A 153 17.93 8.37 -3.37
N ALA A 154 17.52 7.19 -2.92
CA ALA A 154 16.12 6.72 -2.94
C ALA A 154 15.37 7.01 -1.62
N LEU A 155 15.95 7.81 -0.72
CA LEU A 155 15.32 8.20 0.54
C LEU A 155 14.05 9.04 0.29
N VAL A 156 13.04 8.87 1.15
CA VAL A 156 11.75 9.58 1.08
C VAL A 156 11.80 10.82 1.98
N PRO A 157 11.30 11.99 1.53
CA PRO A 157 11.25 13.19 2.36
C PRO A 157 10.31 12.99 3.57
N HIS A 158 10.79 13.38 4.75
CA HIS A 158 10.04 13.32 6.01
C HIS A 158 10.16 14.66 6.72
N ALA A 159 9.07 15.12 7.33
CA ALA A 159 9.09 16.29 8.19
C ALA A 159 9.91 15.99 9.45
N LEU A 160 10.94 16.81 9.72
CA LEU A 160 11.74 16.67 10.93
C LEU A 160 11.10 17.43 12.10
N GLY A 161 11.20 16.85 13.29
CA GLY A 161 10.74 17.49 14.54
C GLY A 161 11.68 18.60 15.02
N GLN A 162 11.34 19.21 16.16
CA GLN A 162 12.08 20.33 16.76
C GLN A 162 13.58 20.01 17.04
N THR A 163 13.92 18.73 17.19
CA THR A 163 15.30 18.26 17.39
C THR A 163 16.23 18.60 16.23
N ALA A 164 15.72 18.71 14.99
CA ALA A 164 16.50 19.12 13.83
C ALA A 164 17.01 20.55 13.92
N TYR A 165 16.19 21.49 14.40
CA TYR A 165 16.61 22.87 14.59
C TYR A 165 17.66 23.00 15.70
N VAL A 166 17.52 22.23 16.79
CA VAL A 166 18.51 22.21 17.88
C VAL A 166 19.86 21.69 17.38
N LEU A 167 19.86 20.58 16.63
CA LEU A 167 21.10 20.00 16.07
C LEU A 167 21.70 20.88 14.96
N ALA A 168 20.89 21.57 14.15
CA ALA A 168 21.36 22.58 13.21
C ALA A 168 22.05 23.75 13.93
N GLY A 169 21.47 24.22 15.04
CA GLY A 169 22.07 25.24 15.90
C GLY A 169 23.41 24.79 16.50
N LEU A 170 23.48 23.56 17.00
CA LEU A 170 24.73 22.98 17.51
C LEU A 170 25.81 22.88 16.41
N ALA A 171 25.42 22.45 15.20
CA ALA A 171 26.33 22.39 14.05
C ALA A 171 26.88 23.77 13.67
N LEU A 172 26.06 24.83 13.74
CA LEU A 172 26.50 26.21 13.52
C LEU A 172 27.48 26.71 14.59
N VAL A 173 27.25 26.39 15.87
CA VAL A 173 28.18 26.74 16.96
C VAL A 173 29.54 26.05 16.77
N LEU A 174 29.53 24.75 16.42
CA LEU A 174 30.74 24.01 16.10
C LEU A 174 31.45 24.58 14.86
N ALA A 175 30.69 24.92 13.81
CA ALA A 175 31.24 25.54 12.60
C ALA A 175 31.87 26.90 12.90
N PHE A 176 31.28 27.71 13.80
CA PHE A 176 31.86 28.97 14.24
C PHE A 176 33.18 28.75 15.02
N GLY A 177 33.22 27.78 15.92
CA GLY A 177 34.46 27.41 16.63
C GLY A 177 35.58 26.99 15.67
N LEU A 178 35.24 26.18 14.67
CA LEU A 178 36.19 25.81 13.61
C LEU A 178 36.57 27.00 12.72
N LEU A 179 35.66 27.93 12.43
CA LEU A 179 35.97 29.15 11.68
C LEU A 179 37.02 30.01 12.42
N VAL A 180 36.88 30.18 13.73
CA VAL A 180 37.85 30.92 14.54
C VAL A 180 39.22 30.23 14.52
N LEU A 181 39.24 28.90 14.63
CA LEU A 181 40.48 28.12 14.55
C LEU A 181 41.12 28.22 13.14
N GLU A 182 40.31 28.15 12.08
CA GLU A 182 40.74 28.31 10.69
C GLU A 182 41.36 29.69 10.47
N ARG A 183 40.69 30.76 10.93
CA ARG A 183 41.19 32.13 10.82
C ARG A 183 42.51 32.30 11.54
N HIS A 184 42.62 31.78 12.76
CA HIS A 184 43.86 31.80 13.52
C HIS A 184 45.00 31.08 12.79
N LEU A 185 44.76 29.88 12.26
CA LEU A 185 45.78 29.12 11.53
C LEU A 185 46.18 29.80 10.22
N SER A 186 45.23 30.40 9.51
CA SER A 186 45.49 31.15 8.27
C SER A 186 46.29 32.45 8.48
N ALA A 187 46.21 33.05 9.67
CA ALA A 187 46.92 34.27 10.05
C ALA A 187 48.32 34.01 10.63
N THR A 188 48.69 32.74 10.85
CA THR A 188 50.01 32.38 11.40
C THR A 188 51.06 32.33 10.28
N ASP A 189 52.23 32.92 10.50
CA ASP A 189 53.31 32.92 9.50
C ASP A 189 53.90 31.52 9.26
N ALA A 190 54.16 31.21 7.99
CA ALA A 190 54.71 29.91 7.57
C ALA A 190 56.12 29.62 8.12
N VAL A 191 56.85 30.65 8.55
CA VAL A 191 58.17 30.53 9.19
C VAL A 191 58.03 30.03 10.63
N GLU A 192 56.96 30.43 11.33
CA GLU A 192 56.68 30.03 12.71
C GLU A 192 55.94 28.69 12.77
N TRP A 193 54.99 28.47 11.85
CA TRP A 193 54.22 27.24 11.77
C TRP A 193 53.94 26.82 10.32
N PRO A 194 54.83 26.02 9.70
CA PRO A 194 54.69 25.59 8.31
C PRO A 194 53.38 24.83 8.01
N GLU A 195 52.94 23.99 8.94
CA GLU A 195 51.75 23.13 8.78
C GLU A 195 50.42 23.87 8.94
N ALA A 196 50.42 25.10 9.48
CA ALA A 196 49.19 25.84 9.78
C ALA A 196 48.34 26.09 8.53
N SER A 197 48.98 26.37 7.40
CA SER A 197 48.30 26.63 6.13
C SER A 197 47.58 25.39 5.57
N GLY A 198 48.22 24.22 5.61
CA GLY A 198 47.62 22.94 5.21
C GLY A 198 46.45 22.53 6.11
N LEU A 199 46.62 22.67 7.42
CA LEU A 199 45.56 22.39 8.40
C LEU A 199 44.36 23.34 8.27
N ALA A 200 44.60 24.64 8.01
CA ALA A 200 43.52 25.60 7.79
C ALA A 200 42.66 25.22 6.57
N LEU A 201 43.29 24.74 5.49
CA LEU A 201 42.55 24.26 4.32
C LEU A 201 41.72 23.03 4.65
N GLN A 202 42.28 22.05 5.37
CA GLN A 202 41.53 20.86 5.76
C GLN A 202 40.36 21.20 6.70
N LEU A 203 40.52 22.20 7.56
CA LEU A 203 39.44 22.72 8.41
C LEU A 203 38.26 23.25 7.59
N ARG A 204 38.51 23.83 6.41
CA ARG A 204 37.45 24.35 5.54
C ARG A 204 36.57 23.23 4.98
N ILE A 205 37.10 22.03 4.75
CA ILE A 205 36.30 20.87 4.35
C ILE A 205 35.32 20.51 5.45
N THR A 206 35.80 20.41 6.69
CA THR A 206 34.95 20.10 7.85
C THR A 206 33.92 21.19 8.11
N LEU A 207 34.33 22.47 7.99
CA LEU A 207 33.44 23.62 8.10
C LEU A 207 32.35 23.62 7.00
N ALA A 208 32.72 23.40 5.74
CA ALA A 208 31.77 23.33 4.64
C ALA A 208 30.78 22.16 4.82
N SER A 209 31.27 21.02 5.30
CA SER A 209 30.44 19.84 5.58
C SER A 209 29.43 20.11 6.71
N LEU A 210 29.83 20.83 7.78
CA LEU A 210 28.94 21.24 8.87
C LEU A 210 27.91 22.30 8.43
N LEU A 211 28.32 23.26 7.59
CA LEU A 211 27.39 24.26 7.05
C LEU A 211 26.35 23.63 6.12
N LEU A 212 26.78 22.73 5.23
CA LEU A 212 25.87 21.97 4.36
C LEU A 212 24.91 21.12 5.20
N ALA A 213 25.41 20.46 6.25
CA ALA A 213 24.56 19.71 7.17
C ALA A 213 23.52 20.59 7.87
N ALA A 214 23.91 21.78 8.34
CA ALA A 214 22.98 22.74 8.96
C ALA A 214 21.90 23.22 7.97
N VAL A 215 22.29 23.55 6.73
CA VAL A 215 21.34 23.94 5.67
C VAL A 215 20.35 22.82 5.38
N CYS A 216 20.80 21.57 5.26
CA CYS A 216 19.92 20.43 5.06
C CYS A 216 18.90 20.27 6.19
N LEU A 217 19.32 20.47 7.44
CA LEU A 217 18.44 20.36 8.61
C LEU A 217 17.41 21.51 8.69
N PHE A 218 17.78 22.73 8.31
CA PHE A 218 16.86 23.88 8.32
C PHE A 218 15.76 23.78 7.27
N PHE A 219 16.05 23.21 6.10
CA PHE A 219 15.13 23.16 4.97
C PHE A 219 14.47 21.80 4.75
N ALA A 220 14.71 20.82 5.64
CA ALA A 220 14.06 19.51 5.59
C ALA A 220 12.54 19.65 5.79
N SER A 221 11.78 19.31 4.76
CA SER A 221 10.31 19.30 4.78
C SER A 221 9.78 18.06 4.06
N SER A 222 8.49 17.75 4.28
CA SER A 222 7.80 16.65 3.59
C SER A 222 7.64 16.88 2.09
N GLU A 223 7.66 18.14 1.64
CA GLU A 223 7.44 18.51 0.24
C GLU A 223 8.75 18.68 -0.55
N ALA A 224 9.86 19.00 0.12
CA ALA A 224 11.12 19.29 -0.53
C ALA A 224 12.09 18.08 -0.54
N VAL A 225 12.34 17.51 -1.71
CA VAL A 225 13.31 16.42 -1.92
C VAL A 225 14.76 16.93 -2.01
N TRP A 226 14.96 18.21 -2.31
CA TRP A 226 16.30 18.76 -2.54
C TRP A 226 17.25 18.74 -1.32
N PRO A 227 16.83 18.99 -0.06
CA PRO A 227 17.74 18.97 1.09
C PRO A 227 18.32 17.58 1.34
N LEU A 228 17.50 16.56 1.06
CA LEU A 228 17.87 15.14 1.15
C LEU A 228 18.93 14.78 0.12
N ARG A 229 18.69 15.13 -1.14
CA ARG A 229 19.67 14.91 -2.23
C ARG A 229 20.95 15.69 -1.97
N LEU A 230 20.84 16.92 -1.46
CA LEU A 230 21.99 17.75 -1.11
C LEU A 230 22.79 17.16 0.05
N ALA A 231 22.17 16.57 1.07
CA ALA A 231 22.87 15.89 2.17
C ALA A 231 23.70 14.70 1.69
N VAL A 232 23.14 13.88 0.79
CA VAL A 232 23.85 12.71 0.22
C VAL A 232 24.99 13.17 -0.69
N LEU A 233 24.72 14.13 -1.59
CA LEU A 233 25.72 14.68 -2.51
C LEU A 233 26.83 15.46 -1.78
N ALA A 234 26.52 16.11 -0.66
CA ALA A 234 27.51 16.77 0.18
C ALA A 234 28.58 15.79 0.70
N GLY A 235 28.25 14.49 0.83
CA GLY A 235 29.20 13.43 1.16
C GLY A 235 30.36 13.30 0.17
N LEU A 236 30.19 13.74 -1.08
CA LEU A 236 31.26 13.75 -2.08
C LEU A 236 32.45 14.63 -1.65
N LEU A 237 32.21 15.70 -0.91
CA LEU A 237 33.26 16.65 -0.53
C LEU A 237 34.31 16.00 0.41
N PRO A 238 33.95 15.41 1.56
CA PRO A 238 34.92 14.67 2.36
C PRO A 238 35.37 13.36 1.70
N ALA A 239 34.57 12.73 0.84
CA ALA A 239 35.00 11.54 0.11
C ALA A 239 36.14 11.84 -0.89
N LEU A 240 36.04 12.93 -1.66
CA LEU A 240 37.12 13.34 -2.57
C LEU A 240 38.40 13.70 -1.79
N ALA A 241 38.26 14.40 -0.67
CA ALA A 241 39.38 14.71 0.21
C ALA A 241 40.01 13.44 0.81
N ALA A 242 39.20 12.49 1.27
CA ALA A 242 39.66 11.21 1.81
C ALA A 242 40.36 10.37 0.72
N LEU A 243 39.80 10.30 -0.49
CA LEU A 243 40.41 9.61 -1.62
C LEU A 243 41.78 10.22 -1.97
N GLU A 244 41.87 11.54 -2.00
CA GLU A 244 43.12 12.25 -2.24
C GLU A 244 44.16 11.93 -1.15
N LEU A 245 43.78 12.05 0.13
CA LEU A 245 44.67 11.78 1.26
C LEU A 245 45.10 10.30 1.30
N LEU A 246 44.22 9.38 0.93
CA LEU A 246 44.52 7.94 0.82
C LEU A 246 45.58 7.69 -0.26
N VAL A 247 45.39 8.26 -1.46
CA VAL A 247 46.36 8.15 -2.56
C VAL A 247 47.70 8.78 -2.17
N ARG A 248 47.69 9.97 -1.56
CA ARG A 248 48.92 10.63 -1.08
C ARG A 248 49.64 9.82 -0.02
N ALA A 249 48.90 9.22 0.93
CA ALA A 249 49.46 8.36 1.95
C ALA A 249 50.06 7.07 1.35
N LEU A 250 49.39 6.48 0.34
CA LEU A 250 49.93 5.33 -0.40
C LEU A 250 51.21 5.68 -1.17
N LEU A 251 51.22 6.84 -1.84
CA LEU A 251 52.40 7.32 -2.57
C LEU A 251 53.55 7.73 -1.65
N SER A 252 53.30 7.96 -0.35
CA SER A 252 54.36 8.29 0.61
C SER A 252 55.37 7.16 0.81
N VAL A 253 55.03 5.91 0.45
CA VAL A 253 55.94 4.75 0.40
C VAL A 253 57.15 4.97 -0.49
N PHE A 254 57.01 5.76 -1.56
CA PHE A 254 58.08 6.02 -2.51
C PHE A 254 59.03 7.13 -2.06
N ASN A 255 58.79 7.75 -0.90
CA ASN A 255 59.64 8.79 -0.34
C ASN A 255 60.44 8.24 0.86
N PRO A 256 61.78 8.11 0.78
CA PRO A 256 62.57 7.52 1.85
C PRO A 256 62.49 8.36 3.13
N GLN A 257 61.97 7.77 4.22
CA GLN A 257 61.90 8.40 5.53
C GLN A 257 63.23 8.20 6.27
N ARG A 258 64.03 9.27 6.39
CA ARG A 258 65.22 9.27 7.23
C ARG A 258 64.88 9.88 8.60
N PRO A 259 65.24 9.25 9.73
CA PRO A 259 64.90 9.74 11.06
C PRO A 259 65.54 11.10 11.41
N ALA A 260 66.68 11.42 10.77
CA ALA A 260 67.40 12.68 10.91
C ALA A 260 66.84 13.83 10.04
N LEU A 261 65.96 13.54 9.08
CA LEU A 261 65.38 14.54 8.18
C LEU A 261 64.00 14.98 8.68
N GLU A 262 63.75 16.29 8.68
CA GLU A 262 62.44 16.86 9.04
C GLU A 262 61.29 16.23 8.21
N PRO A 263 60.30 15.57 8.86
CA PRO A 263 59.18 14.94 8.14
C PRO A 263 58.31 15.99 7.45
N HIS A 264 57.82 15.68 6.25
CA HIS A 264 56.92 16.58 5.54
C HIS A 264 55.46 16.29 5.83
N ILE A 265 54.62 17.32 5.74
CA ILE A 265 53.17 17.12 5.74
C ILE A 265 52.77 16.45 4.42
N VAL A 266 52.07 15.32 4.52
CA VAL A 266 51.46 14.61 3.36
C VAL A 266 50.02 15.09 3.16
N ALA A 267 49.42 15.68 4.20
CA ALA A 267 48.02 16.08 4.27
C ALA A 267 47.70 17.45 3.65
N ASP A 268 48.52 17.95 2.72
CA ASP A 268 48.14 19.12 1.92
C ASP A 268 47.14 18.69 0.84
N SER A 269 45.85 18.93 1.04
CA SER A 269 44.81 18.51 0.08
C SER A 269 44.58 19.57 -1.02
N LEU A 270 44.60 19.13 -2.28
CA LEU A 270 44.13 19.85 -3.47
C LEU A 270 42.65 20.14 -3.36
N VAL A 271 41.85 19.15 -2.95
CA VAL A 271 40.40 19.30 -2.74
C VAL A 271 40.14 20.42 -1.73
N ALA A 272 40.87 20.43 -0.61
CA ALA A 272 40.82 21.50 0.38
C ALA A 272 41.25 22.87 -0.19
N GLY A 273 42.21 22.85 -1.11
CA GLY A 273 42.66 24.02 -1.86
C GLY A 273 41.59 24.67 -2.74
N LEU A 274 40.62 23.89 -3.22
CA LEU A 274 39.51 24.40 -4.04
C LEU A 274 38.55 25.28 -3.22
N LEU A 275 38.46 25.07 -1.90
CA LEU A 275 37.68 25.89 -0.99
C LEU A 275 38.36 27.22 -0.62
N HIS A 276 39.54 27.52 -1.16
CA HIS A 276 40.17 28.83 -0.99
C HIS A 276 39.65 29.83 -2.02
N TRP A 277 38.97 30.89 -1.55
CA TRP A 277 38.57 32.00 -2.41
C TRP A 277 39.73 32.97 -2.64
N PRO A 278 40.09 33.31 -3.90
CA PRO A 278 39.49 32.84 -5.16
C PRO A 278 39.96 31.43 -5.56
N PRO A 279 39.06 30.54 -6.04
CA PRO A 279 39.40 29.17 -6.39
C PRO A 279 40.39 29.14 -7.57
N ARG A 280 41.55 28.53 -7.37
CA ARG A 280 42.60 28.36 -8.39
C ARG A 280 42.97 26.88 -8.59
N PRO A 281 42.01 26.02 -9.01
CA PRO A 281 42.23 24.57 -9.21
C PRO A 281 43.43 24.30 -10.12
N LEU A 282 43.44 24.96 -11.28
CA LEU A 282 44.46 24.80 -12.29
C LEU A 282 45.81 25.35 -11.82
N GLY A 283 45.82 26.44 -11.05
CA GLY A 283 47.06 27.01 -10.52
C GLY A 283 47.75 26.08 -9.53
N ARG A 284 46.99 25.43 -8.64
CA ARG A 284 47.51 24.45 -7.68
C ARG A 284 47.97 23.16 -8.37
N LEU A 285 47.21 22.65 -9.33
CA LEU A 285 47.63 21.51 -10.14
C LEU A 285 48.89 21.82 -10.95
N GLN A 286 48.99 23.03 -11.51
CA GLN A 286 50.19 23.52 -12.19
C GLN A 286 51.39 23.59 -11.22
N ASP A 287 51.21 24.18 -10.05
CA ASP A 287 52.25 24.28 -9.01
C ASP A 287 52.70 22.90 -8.54
N GLU A 288 51.78 21.96 -8.32
CA GLU A 288 52.09 20.62 -7.84
C GLU A 288 52.73 19.75 -8.94
N MET A 289 52.32 19.89 -10.20
CA MET A 289 52.96 19.25 -11.35
C MET A 289 54.37 19.81 -11.59
N GLN A 290 54.57 21.11 -11.42
CA GLN A 290 55.88 21.75 -11.52
C GLN A 290 56.80 21.34 -10.37
N GLN A 291 56.31 21.32 -9.12
CA GLN A 291 57.10 20.97 -7.94
C GLN A 291 57.48 19.49 -7.88
N ARG A 292 56.62 18.57 -8.35
CA ARG A 292 56.86 17.12 -8.27
C ARG A 292 57.39 16.49 -9.55
N PHE A 293 56.93 16.95 -10.72
CA PHE A 293 57.27 16.36 -12.02
C PHE A 293 58.08 17.31 -12.92
N GLY A 294 58.28 18.57 -12.53
CA GLY A 294 59.01 19.56 -13.34
C GLY A 294 58.25 20.04 -14.58
N ILE A 295 56.97 19.69 -14.74
CA ILE A 295 56.17 20.00 -15.94
C ILE A 295 55.47 21.36 -15.75
N ASP A 296 55.87 22.37 -16.54
CA ASP A 296 55.22 23.69 -16.53
C ASP A 296 53.98 23.73 -17.43
N LEU A 297 52.83 23.36 -16.86
CA LEU A 297 51.53 23.38 -17.55
C LEU A 297 50.97 24.81 -17.75
N ARG A 298 51.62 25.86 -17.24
CA ARG A 298 51.16 27.26 -17.38
C ARG A 298 51.31 27.77 -18.83
N GLN A 299 52.21 27.16 -19.60
CA GLN A 299 52.51 27.53 -20.98
C GLN A 299 51.49 26.96 -22.00
N ILE A 300 50.58 26.08 -21.56
CA ILE A 300 49.59 25.44 -22.43
C ILE A 300 48.37 26.36 -22.62
N TRP A 301 48.30 27.00 -23.79
CA TRP A 301 47.19 27.90 -24.18
C TRP A 301 45.79 27.26 -24.05
N ALA A 302 45.68 25.95 -24.30
CA ALA A 302 44.41 25.22 -24.23
C ALA A 302 43.72 25.28 -22.85
N LEU A 303 44.49 25.20 -21.75
CA LEU A 303 43.94 25.30 -20.38
C LEU A 303 43.39 26.70 -20.08
N GLY A 304 44.05 27.73 -20.61
CA GLY A 304 43.60 29.13 -20.51
C GLY A 304 42.32 29.38 -21.31
N PHE A 305 42.20 28.77 -22.49
CA PHE A 305 40.99 28.84 -23.33
C PHE A 305 39.80 28.13 -22.67
N MET A 306 39.98 26.89 -22.16
CA MET A 306 38.90 26.15 -21.47
C MET A 306 38.32 26.94 -20.29
N ARG A 307 39.15 27.64 -19.51
CA ARG A 307 38.69 28.48 -18.39
C ARG A 307 37.84 29.68 -18.85
N ARG A 308 38.14 30.27 -20.01
CA ARG A 308 37.37 31.40 -20.54
C ARG A 308 36.10 30.95 -21.26
N ALA A 309 36.12 29.79 -21.91
CA ALA A 309 35.00 29.24 -22.65
C ALA A 309 33.98 28.51 -21.75
N SER A 310 34.38 27.99 -20.59
CA SER A 310 33.46 27.26 -19.71
C SER A 310 32.32 28.12 -19.16
N LEU A 311 32.57 29.38 -18.78
CA LEU A 311 31.55 30.30 -18.28
C LEU A 311 30.45 30.62 -19.31
N PRO A 312 30.75 31.03 -20.56
CA PRO A 312 29.72 31.27 -21.57
C PRO A 312 29.01 29.97 -21.99
N VAL A 313 29.72 28.84 -22.06
CA VAL A 313 29.09 27.54 -22.39
C VAL A 313 28.14 27.08 -21.29
N LEU A 314 28.54 27.15 -20.02
CA LEU A 314 27.69 26.79 -18.90
C LEU A 314 26.50 27.75 -18.75
N SER A 315 26.70 29.05 -18.98
CA SER A 315 25.58 30.00 -18.97
C SER A 315 24.60 29.75 -20.11
N LEU A 316 25.09 29.42 -21.31
CA LEU A 316 24.23 29.00 -22.42
C LEU A 316 23.44 27.73 -22.09
N ILE A 317 24.10 26.70 -21.54
CA ILE A 317 23.43 25.46 -21.11
C ILE A 317 22.37 25.75 -20.05
N ALA A 318 22.68 26.60 -19.07
CA ALA A 318 21.74 26.99 -18.03
C ALA A 318 20.53 27.75 -18.61
N VAL A 319 20.75 28.68 -19.54
CA VAL A 319 19.67 29.42 -20.21
C VAL A 319 18.82 28.49 -21.08
N VAL A 320 19.42 27.57 -21.84
CA VAL A 320 18.69 26.59 -22.65
C VAL A 320 17.89 25.64 -21.76
N GLY A 321 18.48 25.13 -20.68
CA GLY A 321 17.78 24.30 -19.70
C GLY A 321 16.63 25.04 -19.02
N TRP A 322 16.82 26.33 -18.72
CA TRP A 322 15.78 27.20 -18.19
C TRP A 322 14.65 27.39 -19.20
N LEU A 323 14.94 27.67 -20.47
CA LEU A 323 13.92 27.79 -21.53
C LEU A 323 13.17 26.47 -21.75
N LEU A 324 13.85 25.33 -21.71
CA LEU A 324 13.23 24.01 -21.82
C LEU A 324 12.27 23.70 -20.67
N SER A 325 12.41 24.34 -19.51
CA SER A 325 11.43 24.20 -18.42
C SER A 325 10.03 24.71 -18.78
N GLY A 326 9.91 25.55 -19.81
CA GLY A 326 8.62 26.01 -20.34
C GLY A 326 7.95 25.01 -21.29
N VAL A 327 8.62 23.93 -21.68
CA VAL A 327 8.05 22.89 -22.55
C VAL A 327 7.40 21.81 -21.69
N THR A 328 6.09 21.66 -21.82
CA THR A 328 5.29 20.72 -21.02
C THR A 328 4.49 19.81 -21.93
N GLN A 329 4.45 18.51 -21.61
CA GLN A 329 3.66 17.52 -22.32
C GLN A 329 2.43 17.15 -21.48
N VAL A 330 1.24 17.34 -22.05
CA VAL A 330 -0.03 16.93 -21.45
C VAL A 330 -0.44 15.57 -22.03
N PRO A 331 -0.75 14.56 -21.19
CA PRO A 331 -1.10 13.21 -21.65
C PRO A 331 -2.48 13.16 -22.34
N MET A 332 -2.74 12.08 -23.08
CA MET A 332 -4.00 11.91 -23.85
C MET A 332 -5.26 11.85 -22.99
N ASN A 333 -5.13 11.38 -21.74
CA ASN A 333 -6.19 11.32 -20.75
C ASN A 333 -6.16 12.50 -19.77
N GLY A 334 -5.43 13.57 -20.07
CA GLY A 334 -5.26 14.74 -19.20
C GLY A 334 -5.52 16.07 -19.89
N ARG A 335 -5.61 17.11 -19.07
CA ARG A 335 -5.63 18.53 -19.39
C ARG A 335 -4.61 19.23 -18.52
N GLY A 336 -3.98 20.27 -19.04
CA GLY A 336 -3.04 21.09 -18.28
C GLY A 336 -3.63 22.47 -18.00
N VAL A 337 -3.90 22.82 -16.75
CA VAL A 337 -4.25 24.19 -16.39
C VAL A 337 -2.99 25.04 -16.38
N TYR A 338 -2.84 25.93 -17.36
CA TYR A 338 -1.68 26.81 -17.48
C TYR A 338 -1.84 28.06 -16.62
N GLU A 339 -0.89 28.23 -15.72
CA GLU A 339 -0.74 29.37 -14.83
C GLU A 339 0.36 30.30 -15.35
N GLN A 340 0.07 31.60 -15.37
CA GLN A 340 1.04 32.65 -15.61
C GLN A 340 1.13 33.52 -14.36
N PHE A 341 2.31 33.58 -13.73
CA PHE A 341 2.51 34.22 -12.42
C PHE A 341 1.46 33.80 -11.36
N GLY A 342 1.06 32.52 -11.39
CA GLY A 342 0.05 31.95 -10.47
C GLY A 342 -1.41 32.27 -10.80
N LYS A 343 -1.71 32.97 -11.91
CA LYS A 343 -3.08 33.13 -12.40
C LYS A 343 -3.40 32.12 -13.49
N PRO A 344 -4.51 31.36 -13.42
CA PRO A 344 -4.93 30.49 -14.50
C PRO A 344 -5.36 31.30 -15.72
N VAL A 345 -4.76 31.03 -16.88
CA VAL A 345 -5.04 31.75 -18.14
C VAL A 345 -5.77 30.86 -19.14
N THR A 346 -5.30 29.63 -19.34
CA THR A 346 -5.83 28.73 -20.36
C THR A 346 -5.71 27.27 -19.91
N VAL A 347 -6.56 26.41 -20.46
CA VAL A 347 -6.54 24.96 -20.25
C VAL A 347 -6.02 24.32 -21.53
N TYR A 348 -4.87 23.67 -21.43
CA TYR A 348 -4.26 22.92 -22.52
C TYR A 348 -4.90 21.55 -22.65
N GLY A 349 -5.25 21.19 -23.88
CA GLY A 349 -5.62 19.82 -24.24
C GLY A 349 -4.38 18.91 -24.36
N PRO A 350 -4.58 17.62 -24.70
CA PRO A 350 -3.49 16.68 -24.92
C PRO A 350 -2.49 17.15 -25.99
N GLY A 351 -1.20 17.03 -25.71
CA GLY A 351 -0.14 17.41 -26.65
C GLY A 351 1.05 18.11 -26.01
N LEU A 352 1.97 18.57 -26.85
CA LEU A 352 3.14 19.34 -26.43
C LEU A 352 2.80 20.83 -26.47
N HIS A 353 2.98 21.51 -25.35
CA HIS A 353 2.73 22.93 -25.20
C HIS A 353 4.00 23.66 -24.76
N VAL A 354 4.10 24.92 -25.16
CA VAL A 354 5.22 25.80 -24.80
C VAL A 354 4.66 27.00 -24.05
N GLY A 355 5.08 27.15 -22.80
CA GLY A 355 4.75 28.27 -21.93
C GLY A 355 6.00 29.06 -21.53
N LEU A 356 5.79 29.97 -20.58
CA LEU A 356 6.89 30.66 -19.92
C LEU A 356 7.70 29.67 -19.07
N PRO A 357 9.04 29.82 -19.01
CA PRO A 357 9.86 28.98 -18.15
C PRO A 357 9.56 29.24 -16.67
N TRP A 358 9.82 28.24 -15.84
CA TRP A 358 9.67 28.36 -14.39
C TRP A 358 10.55 29.50 -13.85
N PRO A 359 10.08 30.37 -12.95
CA PRO A 359 8.84 30.32 -12.17
C PRO A 359 7.68 31.13 -12.75
N PHE A 360 7.78 31.63 -13.98
CA PHE A 360 6.79 32.56 -14.55
C PHE A 360 5.59 31.84 -15.17
N GLY A 361 5.79 30.59 -15.61
CA GLY A 361 4.75 29.69 -16.08
C GLY A 361 4.79 28.36 -15.35
N GLN A 362 3.61 27.80 -15.06
CA GLN A 362 3.47 26.45 -14.51
C GLN A 362 2.22 25.80 -15.12
N VAL A 363 2.27 24.51 -15.41
CA VAL A 363 1.10 23.73 -15.83
C VAL A 363 0.73 22.80 -14.69
N ARG A 364 -0.54 22.84 -14.26
CA ARG A 364 -1.11 21.86 -13.33
C ARG A 364 -1.84 20.80 -14.13
N ASP A 365 -1.42 19.55 -13.98
CA ASP A 365 -2.09 18.43 -14.63
C ASP A 365 -3.43 18.14 -13.93
N VAL A 366 -4.46 17.98 -14.75
CA VAL A 366 -5.83 17.66 -14.36
C VAL A 366 -6.30 16.51 -15.24
N GLU A 367 -6.97 15.54 -14.67
CA GLU A 367 -7.46 14.41 -15.43
C GLU A 367 -8.60 14.80 -16.37
N ASN A 368 -8.73 14.08 -17.49
CA ASN A 368 -9.75 14.33 -18.50
C ASN A 368 -10.45 13.03 -18.88
N GLY A 369 -11.68 12.86 -18.38
CA GLY A 369 -12.50 11.69 -18.70
C GLY A 369 -12.09 10.41 -17.96
N VAL A 370 -11.19 10.49 -16.98
CA VAL A 370 -10.89 9.37 -16.06
C VAL A 370 -12.07 9.20 -15.11
N ILE A 371 -12.55 7.97 -14.99
CA ILE A 371 -13.67 7.61 -14.11
C ILE A 371 -13.08 7.08 -12.81
N HIS A 372 -13.54 7.65 -11.71
CA HIS A 372 -13.19 7.25 -10.36
C HIS A 372 -14.38 6.63 -9.67
N GLU A 373 -14.08 5.66 -8.82
CA GLU A 373 -15.04 5.04 -7.93
C GLU A 373 -14.69 5.39 -6.49
N LEU A 374 -15.66 5.93 -5.77
CA LEU A 374 -15.49 6.36 -4.39
C LEU A 374 -16.52 5.70 -3.49
N ALA A 375 -16.03 4.99 -2.48
CA ALA A 375 -16.86 4.50 -1.38
C ALA A 375 -17.12 5.60 -0.34
N THR A 376 -18.20 5.44 0.42
CA THR A 376 -18.63 6.42 1.43
C THR A 376 -17.75 6.39 2.70
N SER A 377 -17.05 5.29 2.98
CA SER A 377 -16.17 5.17 4.15
C SER A 377 -14.80 5.84 3.93
N ALA A 378 -14.14 6.21 5.03
CA ALA A 378 -12.93 7.03 5.03
C ALA A 378 -11.63 6.23 5.19
N GLU A 379 -11.70 4.93 5.44
CA GLU A 379 -10.51 4.12 5.65
C GLU A 379 -9.86 3.81 4.31
N GLY A 380 -8.57 4.13 4.23
CA GLY A 380 -7.84 4.34 3.00
C GLY A 380 -8.02 3.24 1.97
N SER A 381 -8.02 3.66 0.71
CA SER A 381 -7.70 2.84 -0.44
C SER A 381 -6.28 2.28 -0.29
N SER A 382 -6.07 1.35 0.63
CA SER A 382 -4.95 0.43 0.53
C SER A 382 -5.26 -0.41 -0.70
N ASP A 383 -4.53 -0.17 -1.79
CA ASP A 383 -4.55 -1.04 -2.97
C ASP A 383 -4.47 -2.48 -2.48
N GLU A 384 -5.59 -3.21 -2.55
CA GLU A 384 -5.54 -4.62 -2.24
C GLU A 384 -4.61 -5.26 -3.26
N PRO A 385 -3.60 -6.03 -2.81
CA PRO A 385 -2.65 -6.64 -3.73
C PRO A 385 -3.43 -7.49 -4.73
N ALA A 386 -3.16 -7.28 -6.03
CA ALA A 386 -3.83 -8.00 -7.10
C ALA A 386 -3.75 -9.51 -6.84
N VAL A 387 -4.89 -10.12 -6.52
CA VAL A 387 -4.99 -11.56 -6.24
C VAL A 387 -5.05 -12.30 -7.59
N SER A 388 -4.42 -13.48 -7.65
CA SER A 388 -4.53 -14.37 -8.82
C SER A 388 -6.01 -14.65 -9.14
N ALA A 389 -6.36 -14.63 -10.43
CA ALA A 389 -7.73 -14.90 -10.89
C ALA A 389 -8.23 -16.30 -10.49
N ASP A 390 -7.31 -17.26 -10.31
CA ASP A 390 -7.61 -18.63 -9.88
C ASP A 390 -7.53 -18.83 -8.33
N GLY A 391 -7.32 -17.75 -7.58
CA GLY A 391 -7.25 -17.77 -6.11
C GLY A 391 -8.63 -17.79 -5.44
N PRO A 392 -8.67 -18.01 -4.11
CA PRO A 392 -9.90 -17.80 -3.35
C PRO A 392 -10.34 -16.33 -3.47
N ALA A 393 -11.67 -16.12 -3.56
CA ALA A 393 -12.23 -14.79 -3.65
C ALA A 393 -11.74 -13.91 -2.47
N PRO A 394 -11.38 -12.65 -2.73
CA PRO A 394 -10.90 -11.77 -1.68
C PRO A 394 -12.00 -11.53 -0.65
N VAL A 395 -11.62 -11.41 0.62
CA VAL A 395 -12.57 -11.21 1.74
C VAL A 395 -13.36 -9.90 1.56
N SER A 396 -12.80 -8.92 0.86
CA SER A 396 -13.48 -7.66 0.48
C SER A 396 -14.68 -7.84 -0.44
N ALA A 397 -14.77 -8.96 -1.18
CA ALA A 397 -15.90 -9.29 -2.04
C ALA A 397 -17.00 -10.08 -1.32
N ASN A 398 -16.82 -10.46 -0.06
CA ASN A 398 -17.90 -11.06 0.73
C ASN A 398 -19.03 -10.04 0.89
N ARG A 399 -20.29 -10.43 0.66
CA ARG A 399 -21.49 -9.58 0.76
C ARG A 399 -22.52 -10.10 1.77
N LEU A 400 -22.12 -11.03 2.64
CA LEU A 400 -22.99 -11.63 3.64
C LEU A 400 -23.22 -10.66 4.82
N TRP A 401 -24.43 -10.64 5.38
CA TRP A 401 -24.83 -9.71 6.44
C TRP A 401 -24.09 -9.91 7.77
N ASP A 402 -23.48 -11.07 7.98
CA ASP A 402 -22.71 -11.43 9.18
C ASP A 402 -21.26 -10.90 9.15
N ALA A 403 -20.80 -10.40 8.00
CA ALA A 403 -19.48 -9.82 7.82
C ALA A 403 -19.55 -8.29 7.83
N SER A 404 -18.53 -7.65 8.41
CA SER A 404 -18.37 -6.20 8.29
C SER A 404 -17.62 -5.86 7.00
N HIS A 405 -18.20 -4.98 6.18
CA HIS A 405 -17.58 -4.53 4.94
C HIS A 405 -16.77 -3.25 5.22
N ARG A 406 -15.50 -3.18 4.80
CA ARG A 406 -14.66 -1.98 5.06
C ARG A 406 -15.19 -0.69 4.41
N ALA A 407 -15.94 -0.83 3.32
CA ALA A 407 -16.55 0.28 2.58
C ALA A 407 -17.87 0.77 3.19
N GLU A 408 -18.44 0.05 4.17
CA GLU A 408 -19.76 0.38 4.72
C GLU A 408 -19.68 1.54 5.72
N LYS A 409 -20.77 2.31 5.77
CA LYS A 409 -20.95 3.36 6.77
C LYS A 409 -22.26 3.12 7.51
N SER A 410 -22.17 3.12 8.85
CA SER A 410 -23.36 3.07 9.70
C SER A 410 -24.15 4.37 9.56
N GLN A 411 -25.43 4.25 9.24
CA GLN A 411 -26.38 5.34 9.08
C GLN A 411 -27.57 5.10 10.00
N VAL A 412 -28.22 6.18 10.40
CA VAL A 412 -29.46 6.13 11.20
C VAL A 412 -30.64 6.29 10.27
N ILE A 413 -31.61 5.38 10.38
CA ILE A 413 -32.88 5.40 9.64
C ILE A 413 -34.05 5.55 10.61
N ALA A 414 -35.18 6.03 10.09
CA ALA A 414 -36.43 6.00 10.85
C ALA A 414 -36.92 4.57 11.01
N SER A 415 -37.65 4.33 12.09
CA SER A 415 -38.28 3.04 12.38
C SER A 415 -39.57 3.27 13.14
N GLN A 416 -40.58 2.45 12.88
CA GLN A 416 -41.82 2.46 13.64
C GLN A 416 -41.88 1.25 14.56
N ALA A 417 -42.01 1.50 15.87
CA ALA A 417 -42.23 0.46 16.88
C ALA A 417 -43.63 0.64 17.47
N GLY A 418 -44.64 0.04 16.82
CA GLY A 418 -46.05 0.24 17.17
C GLY A 418 -46.52 1.67 16.85
N ASP A 419 -46.97 2.41 17.87
CA ASP A 419 -47.45 3.79 17.73
C ASP A 419 -46.36 4.85 18.03
N GLN A 420 -45.11 4.41 18.27
CA GLN A 420 -43.99 5.28 18.60
C GLN A 420 -42.92 5.28 17.49
N GLN A 421 -42.44 6.48 17.16
CA GLN A 421 -41.28 6.65 16.29
C GLN A 421 -40.01 6.24 17.04
N SER A 422 -39.20 5.40 16.42
CA SER A 422 -37.91 4.92 16.89
C SER A 422 -36.84 5.11 15.80
N PHE A 423 -35.59 4.82 16.14
CA PHE A 423 -34.48 4.89 15.21
C PHE A 423 -33.78 3.54 15.15
N GLN A 424 -33.36 3.15 13.94
CA GLN A 424 -32.53 1.96 13.74
C GLN A 424 -31.20 2.38 13.11
N VAL A 425 -30.17 1.58 13.36
CA VAL A 425 -28.85 1.75 12.73
C VAL A 425 -28.72 0.68 11.66
N VAL A 426 -28.32 1.09 10.47
CA VAL A 426 -28.06 0.21 9.33
C VAL A 426 -26.70 0.52 8.75
N ASN A 427 -25.99 -0.52 8.34
CA ASN A 427 -24.76 -0.38 7.57
C ASN A 427 -25.13 -0.33 6.08
N MET A 428 -24.64 0.68 5.40
CA MET A 428 -24.89 0.86 3.98
C MET A 428 -23.58 1.08 3.23
N ASP A 429 -23.46 0.40 2.10
CA ASP A 429 -22.38 0.57 1.14
C ASP A 429 -22.93 1.31 -0.09
N VAL A 430 -22.45 2.54 -0.28
CA VAL A 430 -22.81 3.40 -1.42
C VAL A 430 -21.54 3.77 -2.15
N ARG A 431 -21.56 3.51 -3.46
CA ARG A 431 -20.50 3.85 -4.39
C ARG A 431 -20.91 5.02 -5.27
N PHE A 432 -20.03 6.00 -5.33
CA PHE A 432 -20.13 7.17 -6.18
C PHE A 432 -19.14 7.03 -7.33
N VAL A 433 -19.68 6.89 -8.55
CA VAL A 433 -18.88 6.87 -9.77
C VAL A 433 -18.85 8.28 -10.32
N TYR A 434 -17.69 8.92 -10.35
CA TYR A 434 -17.54 10.32 -10.71
C TYR A 434 -16.37 10.54 -11.67
N ARG A 435 -16.35 11.70 -12.31
CA ARG A 435 -15.21 12.22 -13.07
C ARG A 435 -15.10 13.73 -12.89
N ILE A 436 -13.96 14.30 -13.24
CA ILE A 436 -13.88 15.74 -13.48
C ILE A 436 -14.63 16.04 -14.78
N GLY A 437 -15.47 17.07 -14.78
CA GLY A 437 -16.30 17.43 -15.93
C GLY A 437 -15.48 17.70 -17.19
N LEU A 438 -16.06 17.43 -18.35
CA LEU A 438 -15.37 17.54 -19.65
C LEU A 438 -15.20 18.98 -20.16
N SER A 439 -15.56 20.00 -19.38
CA SER A 439 -15.39 21.41 -19.77
C SER A 439 -14.13 22.00 -19.15
N ASP A 440 -13.55 23.01 -19.81
CA ASP A 440 -12.36 23.69 -19.28
C ASP A 440 -12.67 24.43 -17.97
N GLN A 441 -13.92 24.91 -17.83
CA GLN A 441 -14.40 25.50 -16.59
C GLN A 441 -14.45 24.47 -15.44
N ALA A 442 -14.83 23.23 -15.72
CA ALA A 442 -14.84 22.16 -14.72
C ALA A 442 -13.42 21.79 -14.26
N ALA A 443 -12.45 21.73 -15.19
CA ALA A 443 -11.04 21.51 -14.85
C ALA A 443 -10.47 22.61 -13.94
N LEU A 444 -10.78 23.88 -14.25
CA LEU A 444 -10.40 25.01 -13.40
C LEU A 444 -11.07 24.95 -12.02
N ALA A 445 -12.38 24.70 -12.00
CA ALA A 445 -13.16 24.56 -10.78
C ALA A 445 -12.61 23.46 -9.86
N ALA A 446 -12.33 22.27 -10.40
CA ALA A 446 -11.79 21.15 -9.64
C ALA A 446 -10.40 21.44 -9.06
N THR A 447 -9.58 22.24 -9.77
CA THR A 447 -8.21 22.56 -9.35
C THR A 447 -8.14 23.65 -8.28
N TYR A 448 -9.05 24.63 -8.30
CA TYR A 448 -8.97 25.81 -7.43
C TYR A 448 -10.05 25.91 -6.37
N ASN A 449 -11.21 25.29 -6.56
CA ASN A 449 -12.32 25.35 -5.60
C ASN A 449 -12.31 24.17 -4.62
N SER A 450 -11.55 23.11 -4.91
CA SER A 450 -11.38 21.96 -4.04
C SER A 450 -9.91 21.60 -3.86
N ALA A 451 -9.49 21.41 -2.62
CA ALA A 451 -8.17 20.86 -2.31
C ALA A 451 -8.12 19.33 -2.45
N ASP A 452 -9.24 18.66 -2.15
CA ASP A 452 -9.40 17.21 -2.19
C ASP A 452 -10.83 16.88 -2.65
N VAL A 453 -10.96 16.53 -3.94
CA VAL A 453 -12.23 16.18 -4.58
C VAL A 453 -12.88 14.94 -3.92
N PRO A 454 -12.19 13.81 -3.73
CA PRO A 454 -12.72 12.67 -2.97
C PRO A 454 -13.30 13.04 -1.61
N ALA A 455 -12.56 13.82 -0.79
CA ALA A 455 -13.04 14.22 0.52
C ALA A 455 -14.28 15.12 0.45
N LEU A 456 -14.34 16.02 -0.53
CA LEU A 456 -15.50 16.87 -0.78
C LEU A 456 -16.75 16.05 -1.13
N ILE A 457 -16.63 15.09 -2.06
CA ILE A 457 -17.74 14.21 -2.44
C ILE A 457 -18.20 13.42 -1.22
N ARG A 458 -17.26 12.82 -0.46
CA ARG A 458 -17.57 11.97 0.70
C ARG A 458 -18.31 12.73 1.81
N SER A 459 -17.89 13.96 2.10
CA SER A 459 -18.54 14.82 3.11
C SER A 459 -19.92 15.30 2.66
N THR A 460 -20.05 15.70 1.38
CA THR A 460 -21.33 16.10 0.78
C THR A 460 -22.32 14.94 0.75
N ALA A 461 -21.88 13.77 0.25
CA ALA A 461 -22.65 12.54 0.25
C ALA A 461 -23.09 12.15 1.66
N SER A 462 -22.19 12.18 2.64
CA SER A 462 -22.55 11.84 4.03
C SER A 462 -23.67 12.72 4.58
N ARG A 463 -23.64 14.02 4.28
CA ARG A 463 -24.69 14.96 4.69
C ARG A 463 -26.03 14.64 4.00
N VAL A 464 -26.00 14.41 2.69
CA VAL A 464 -27.20 14.05 1.91
C VAL A 464 -27.79 12.73 2.39
N LEU A 465 -26.96 11.71 2.60
CA LEU A 465 -27.36 10.39 3.09
C LEU A 465 -28.07 10.50 4.44
N VAL A 466 -27.47 11.18 5.43
CA VAL A 466 -28.11 11.36 6.75
C VAL A 466 -29.47 12.04 6.61
N HIS A 467 -29.57 13.07 5.77
CA HIS A 467 -30.82 13.80 5.60
C HIS A 467 -31.90 12.97 4.88
N GLN A 468 -31.53 12.23 3.83
CA GLN A 468 -32.45 11.40 3.05
C GLN A 468 -32.93 10.16 3.81
N LEU A 469 -32.08 9.61 4.68
CA LEU A 469 -32.37 8.37 5.41
C LEU A 469 -33.13 8.60 6.73
N ALA A 470 -32.99 9.78 7.33
CA ALA A 470 -33.65 10.10 8.60
C ALA A 470 -35.19 10.01 8.57
N GLY A 471 -35.81 10.03 7.38
CA GLY A 471 -37.26 9.92 7.20
C GLY A 471 -37.74 8.63 6.54
N ARG A 472 -36.86 7.66 6.26
CA ARG A 472 -37.20 6.41 5.56
C ARG A 472 -37.05 5.22 6.50
N GLU A 473 -37.90 4.21 6.30
CA GLU A 473 -37.83 2.93 7.01
C GLU A 473 -36.98 1.91 6.24
N LEU A 474 -36.55 0.84 6.93
CA LEU A 474 -35.69 -0.18 6.34
C LEU A 474 -36.36 -0.92 5.16
N ASP A 475 -37.64 -1.27 5.31
CA ASP A 475 -38.37 -2.04 4.29
C ASP A 475 -38.49 -1.28 2.96
N ASP A 476 -38.68 0.05 3.05
CA ASP A 476 -38.69 0.97 1.91
C ASP A 476 -37.35 1.06 1.17
N MET A 477 -36.26 0.55 1.77
CA MET A 477 -34.91 0.65 1.22
C MET A 477 -34.34 -0.69 0.73
N LEU A 478 -34.96 -1.82 1.10
CA LEU A 478 -34.49 -3.17 0.74
C LEU A 478 -35.07 -3.69 -0.59
N GLY A 479 -36.15 -3.09 -1.10
CA GLY A 479 -36.89 -3.53 -2.28
C GLY A 479 -36.55 -2.83 -3.61
N GLU A 480 -37.54 -2.72 -4.50
CA GLU A 480 -37.41 -2.15 -5.86
C GLU A 480 -37.01 -0.66 -5.89
N THR A 481 -37.32 0.06 -4.81
CA THR A 481 -37.04 1.49 -4.59
C THR A 481 -35.56 1.82 -4.40
N ARG A 482 -34.70 0.81 -4.26
CA ARG A 482 -33.26 1.01 -4.01
C ARG A 482 -32.54 1.72 -5.16
N ALA A 483 -32.87 1.39 -6.41
CA ALA A 483 -32.29 2.05 -7.57
C ALA A 483 -32.69 3.53 -7.61
N GLN A 484 -33.94 3.82 -7.29
CA GLN A 484 -34.48 5.18 -7.22
C GLN A 484 -33.85 5.99 -6.08
N LEU A 485 -33.62 5.36 -4.91
CA LEU A 485 -32.89 5.97 -3.80
C LEU A 485 -31.48 6.39 -4.23
N GLY A 486 -30.75 5.54 -4.96
CA GLY A 486 -29.45 5.88 -5.53
C GLY A 486 -29.50 7.09 -6.46
N GLU A 487 -30.49 7.14 -7.35
CA GLU A 487 -30.70 8.27 -8.27
C GLU A 487 -31.02 9.59 -7.52
N ASP A 488 -31.89 9.53 -6.52
CA ASP A 488 -32.27 10.70 -5.70
C ASP A 488 -31.08 11.24 -4.90
N ILE A 489 -30.30 10.36 -4.27
CA ILE A 489 -29.06 10.73 -3.58
C ILE A 489 -28.09 11.36 -4.59
N GLY A 490 -27.89 10.74 -5.75
CA GLY A 490 -26.98 11.23 -6.78
C GLY A 490 -27.34 12.63 -7.27
N LYS A 491 -28.63 12.88 -7.56
CA LYS A 491 -29.12 14.21 -7.96
C LYS A 491 -28.86 15.27 -6.89
N GLN A 492 -29.13 14.95 -5.63
CA GLN A 492 -28.95 15.89 -4.53
C GLN A 492 -27.46 16.18 -4.28
N VAL A 493 -26.60 15.16 -4.32
CA VAL A 493 -25.15 15.32 -4.21
C VAL A 493 -24.60 16.15 -5.36
N GLN A 494 -25.02 15.89 -6.60
CA GLN A 494 -24.61 16.70 -7.76
C GLN A 494 -25.05 18.16 -7.60
N ALA A 495 -26.29 18.42 -7.18
CA ALA A 495 -26.78 19.78 -6.96
C ALA A 495 -25.98 20.55 -5.89
N ASP A 496 -25.52 19.86 -4.85
CA ASP A 496 -24.64 20.45 -3.84
C ASP A 496 -23.23 20.70 -4.39
N LEU A 497 -22.66 19.75 -5.15
CA LEU A 497 -21.35 19.89 -5.81
C LEU A 497 -21.32 21.00 -6.86
N ASP A 498 -22.43 21.20 -7.58
CA ASP A 498 -22.63 22.29 -8.54
C ASP A 498 -22.70 23.64 -7.83
N ARG A 499 -23.40 23.72 -6.69
CA ARG A 499 -23.48 24.94 -5.87
C ARG A 499 -22.11 25.37 -5.35
N LEU A 500 -21.24 24.40 -5.06
CA LEU A 500 -19.86 24.65 -4.66
C LEU A 500 -18.92 24.93 -5.84
N ASN A 501 -19.42 24.88 -7.08
CA ASN A 501 -18.61 24.95 -8.29
C ASN A 501 -17.41 24.00 -8.22
N SER A 502 -17.65 22.74 -7.86
CA SER A 502 -16.57 21.76 -7.68
C SER A 502 -15.95 21.29 -9.00
N GLY A 503 -16.64 21.46 -10.13
CA GLY A 503 -16.19 20.93 -11.42
C GLY A 503 -16.29 19.41 -11.56
N VAL A 504 -16.96 18.74 -10.61
CA VAL A 504 -17.15 17.29 -10.58
C VAL A 504 -18.48 16.93 -11.23
N GLU A 505 -18.46 15.86 -12.02
CA GLU A 505 -19.64 15.24 -12.61
C GLU A 505 -19.82 13.83 -12.04
N LEU A 506 -20.95 13.60 -11.38
CA LEU A 506 -21.35 12.31 -10.88
C LEU A 506 -22.07 11.53 -11.98
N LEU A 507 -21.49 10.39 -12.36
CA LEU A 507 -22.00 9.53 -13.43
C LEU A 507 -23.04 8.55 -12.92
N ALA A 508 -22.81 7.98 -11.73
CA ALA A 508 -23.73 7.05 -11.10
C ALA A 508 -23.56 7.05 -9.58
N THR A 509 -24.66 6.79 -8.87
CA THR A 509 -24.66 6.49 -7.44
C THR A 509 -25.32 5.14 -7.26
N VAL A 510 -24.55 4.17 -6.77
CA VAL A 510 -24.99 2.79 -6.65
C VAL A 510 -25.02 2.43 -5.17
N VAL A 511 -26.18 2.01 -4.68
CA VAL A 511 -26.31 1.43 -3.36
C VAL A 511 -26.03 -0.08 -3.50
N GLU A 512 -24.90 -0.55 -3.01
CA GLU A 512 -24.42 -1.93 -3.19
C GLU A 512 -24.95 -2.89 -2.13
N ALA A 513 -24.88 -2.50 -0.84
CA ALA A 513 -25.48 -3.24 0.28
C ALA A 513 -26.24 -2.31 1.25
N ILE A 514 -27.36 -2.77 1.81
CA ILE A 514 -28.04 -2.20 2.99
C ILE A 514 -28.35 -3.38 3.89
N HIS A 515 -27.83 -3.37 5.12
CA HIS A 515 -28.10 -4.43 6.09
C HIS A 515 -28.00 -3.91 7.53
N PRO A 516 -28.62 -4.59 8.50
CA PRO A 516 -28.32 -4.33 9.90
C PRO A 516 -26.82 -4.56 10.19
N PRO A 517 -26.25 -3.93 11.24
CA PRO A 517 -24.89 -4.21 11.67
C PRO A 517 -24.68 -5.71 11.91
N ALA A 518 -23.50 -6.24 11.59
CA ALA A 518 -23.20 -7.66 11.68
C ALA A 518 -23.59 -8.31 13.02
N GLY A 519 -23.37 -7.60 14.14
CA GLY A 519 -23.75 -8.07 15.48
C GLY A 519 -25.26 -8.20 15.74
N ALA A 520 -26.11 -7.66 14.86
CA ALA A 520 -27.57 -7.75 14.94
C ALA A 520 -28.19 -8.62 13.83
N ALA A 521 -27.41 -9.10 12.86
CA ALA A 521 -27.91 -9.85 11.70
C ALA A 521 -28.70 -11.11 12.11
N ASP A 522 -28.17 -11.90 13.05
CA ASP A 522 -28.84 -13.11 13.55
C ASP A 522 -30.20 -12.82 14.21
N ALA A 523 -30.31 -11.70 14.93
CA ALA A 523 -31.56 -11.29 15.56
C ALA A 523 -32.61 -10.91 14.49
N TYR A 524 -32.21 -10.18 13.45
CA TYR A 524 -33.08 -9.86 12.31
C TYR A 524 -33.53 -11.11 11.56
N HIS A 525 -32.61 -12.03 11.26
CA HIS A 525 -32.95 -13.32 10.66
C HIS A 525 -33.93 -14.11 11.52
N GLY A 526 -33.75 -14.08 12.84
CA GLY A 526 -34.66 -14.71 13.80
C GLY A 526 -36.09 -14.16 13.73
N VAL A 527 -36.26 -12.83 13.69
CA VAL A 527 -37.59 -12.20 13.56
C VAL A 527 -38.24 -12.57 12.23
N GLN A 528 -37.49 -12.50 11.12
CA GLN A 528 -38.01 -12.86 9.79
C GLN A 528 -38.40 -14.34 9.73
N ALA A 529 -37.56 -15.24 10.25
CA ALA A 529 -37.84 -16.67 10.31
C ALA A 529 -39.10 -16.96 11.14
N ALA A 530 -39.29 -16.25 12.26
CA ALA A 530 -40.48 -16.37 13.10
C ALA A 530 -41.74 -15.88 12.36
N GLN A 531 -41.66 -14.75 11.65
CA GLN A 531 -42.78 -14.21 10.87
C GLN A 531 -43.18 -15.13 9.71
N ILE A 532 -42.21 -15.65 8.95
CA ILE A 532 -42.43 -16.63 7.89
C ILE A 532 -43.05 -17.90 8.47
N SER A 533 -42.54 -18.40 9.59
CA SER A 533 -43.08 -19.58 10.27
C SER A 533 -44.53 -19.38 10.71
N ALA A 534 -44.84 -18.21 11.28
CA ALA A 534 -46.20 -17.85 11.68
C ALA A 534 -47.15 -17.80 10.47
N GLN A 535 -46.74 -17.15 9.37
CA GLN A 535 -47.53 -17.09 8.13
C GLN A 535 -47.73 -18.49 7.52
N ALA A 536 -46.69 -19.34 7.52
CA ALA A 536 -46.76 -20.71 7.03
C ALA A 536 -47.74 -21.56 7.87
N LEU A 537 -47.71 -21.43 9.21
CA LEU A 537 -48.67 -22.09 10.10
C LEU A 537 -50.10 -21.63 9.83
N ILE A 538 -50.33 -20.32 9.70
CA ILE A 538 -51.66 -19.78 9.37
C ILE A 538 -52.14 -20.28 8.01
N ALA A 539 -51.28 -20.27 6.99
CA ALA A 539 -51.62 -20.76 5.66
C ALA A 539 -51.95 -22.26 5.68
N ARG A 540 -51.17 -23.06 6.44
CA ARG A 540 -51.41 -24.50 6.63
C ARG A 540 -52.76 -24.76 7.29
N GLU A 541 -53.07 -24.08 8.39
CA GLU A 541 -54.34 -24.29 9.09
C GLU A 541 -55.54 -23.77 8.29
N ARG A 542 -55.39 -22.70 7.49
CA ARG A 542 -56.40 -22.28 6.50
C ARG A 542 -56.63 -23.36 5.43
N GLY A 543 -55.56 -24.01 4.97
CA GLY A 543 -55.62 -25.15 4.07
C GLY A 543 -56.38 -26.33 4.68
N ASN A 544 -56.02 -26.72 5.91
CA ASN A 544 -56.69 -27.79 6.66
C ASN A 544 -58.19 -27.50 6.84
N ALA A 545 -58.54 -26.29 7.27
CA ALA A 545 -59.93 -25.88 7.44
C ALA A 545 -60.72 -25.96 6.13
N SER A 546 -60.11 -25.59 5.00
CA SER A 546 -60.73 -25.68 3.67
C SER A 546 -60.97 -27.13 3.26
N VAL A 547 -60.01 -28.04 3.50
CA VAL A 547 -60.15 -29.48 3.22
C VAL A 547 -61.28 -30.07 4.07
N THR A 548 -61.26 -29.83 5.38
CA THR A 548 -62.31 -30.34 6.29
C THR A 548 -63.69 -29.81 5.91
N GLY A 549 -63.80 -28.51 5.59
CA GLY A 549 -65.07 -27.91 5.16
C GLY A 549 -65.59 -28.51 3.86
N ASN A 550 -64.73 -28.72 2.87
CA ASN A 550 -65.10 -29.35 1.60
C ASN A 550 -65.50 -30.82 1.79
N GLN A 551 -64.81 -31.55 2.66
CA GLN A 551 -65.15 -32.95 2.93
C GLN A 551 -66.50 -33.07 3.63
N ALA A 552 -66.78 -32.26 4.65
CA ALA A 552 -68.08 -32.22 5.30
C ALA A 552 -69.22 -31.86 4.32
N ARG A 553 -68.95 -30.98 3.36
CA ARG A 553 -69.92 -30.61 2.31
C ARG A 553 -70.17 -31.74 1.31
N THR A 554 -69.13 -32.49 0.94
CA THR A 554 -69.26 -33.70 0.12
C THR A 554 -70.06 -34.77 0.85
N ASP A 555 -69.76 -35.04 2.12
CA ASP A 555 -70.47 -36.04 2.94
C ASP A 555 -71.96 -35.68 3.10
N ALA A 556 -72.26 -34.41 3.35
CA ALA A 556 -73.65 -33.92 3.44
C ALA A 556 -74.41 -34.06 2.10
N SER A 557 -73.72 -33.81 0.97
CA SER A 557 -74.29 -33.97 -0.37
C SER A 557 -74.56 -35.46 -0.64
N LEU A 558 -73.59 -36.34 -0.39
CA LEU A 558 -73.74 -37.79 -0.53
C LEU A 558 -74.88 -38.34 0.34
N ALA A 559 -75.02 -37.88 1.58
CA ALA A 559 -76.13 -38.30 2.45
C ALA A 559 -77.49 -37.88 1.88
N THR A 560 -77.58 -36.67 1.33
CA THR A 560 -78.80 -36.16 0.69
C THR A 560 -79.13 -36.92 -0.60
N ASP A 561 -78.13 -37.13 -1.45
CA ASP A 561 -78.25 -37.84 -2.72
C ASP A 561 -78.67 -39.30 -2.49
N ASN A 562 -78.08 -39.98 -1.51
CA ASN A 562 -78.46 -41.35 -1.13
C ASN A 562 -79.90 -41.43 -0.61
N ALA A 563 -80.33 -40.45 0.21
CA ALA A 563 -81.71 -40.40 0.70
C ALA A 563 -82.71 -40.18 -0.45
N GLN A 564 -82.38 -39.30 -1.41
CA GLN A 564 -83.19 -39.07 -2.60
C GLN A 564 -83.24 -40.31 -3.50
N ALA A 565 -82.09 -40.95 -3.76
CA ALA A 565 -82.01 -42.18 -4.54
C ALA A 565 -82.84 -43.31 -3.89
N GLY A 566 -82.69 -43.54 -2.59
CA GLY A 566 -83.45 -44.54 -1.84
C GLY A 566 -84.96 -44.26 -1.81
N SER A 567 -85.36 -42.98 -1.69
CA SER A 567 -86.78 -42.58 -1.81
C SER A 567 -87.34 -42.86 -3.20
N ALA A 568 -86.60 -42.50 -4.25
CA ALA A 568 -86.99 -42.75 -5.64
C ALA A 568 -87.07 -44.25 -5.96
N GLU A 569 -86.11 -45.05 -5.46
CA GLU A 569 -86.12 -46.52 -5.60
C GLU A 569 -87.30 -47.15 -4.87
N THR A 570 -87.57 -46.74 -3.62
CA THR A 570 -88.73 -47.23 -2.84
C THR A 570 -90.05 -46.87 -3.53
N LEU A 571 -90.18 -45.63 -4.02
CA LEU A 571 -91.38 -45.22 -4.76
C LEU A 571 -91.52 -45.97 -6.09
N GLY A 572 -90.41 -46.17 -6.80
CA GLY A 572 -90.38 -46.91 -8.07
C GLY A 572 -90.78 -48.37 -7.89
N THR A 573 -90.23 -49.05 -6.87
CA THR A 573 -90.58 -50.43 -6.53
C THR A 573 -92.03 -50.56 -6.08
N ALA A 574 -92.54 -49.64 -5.26
CA ALA A 574 -93.94 -49.61 -4.86
C ALA A 574 -94.88 -49.41 -6.07
N LYS A 575 -94.58 -48.48 -6.98
CA LYS A 575 -95.34 -48.28 -8.22
C LYS A 575 -95.31 -49.51 -9.13
N ALA A 576 -94.15 -50.15 -9.25
CA ALA A 576 -94.03 -51.38 -10.04
C ALA A 576 -94.85 -52.53 -9.42
N ALA A 577 -94.85 -52.66 -8.10
CA ALA A 577 -95.67 -53.63 -7.37
C ALA A 577 -97.18 -53.36 -7.52
N ASP A 578 -97.60 -52.10 -7.43
CA ASP A 578 -99.00 -51.67 -7.63
C ASP A 578 -99.49 -51.95 -9.06
N LEU A 579 -98.71 -51.56 -10.07
CA LEU A 579 -99.00 -51.87 -11.48
C LEU A 579 -99.09 -53.38 -11.73
N ARG A 580 -98.15 -54.13 -11.15
CA ARG A 580 -98.14 -55.59 -11.25
C ARG A 580 -99.37 -56.20 -10.59
N PHE A 581 -99.71 -55.78 -9.38
CA PHE A 581 -100.91 -56.24 -8.67
C PHE A 581 -102.18 -55.90 -9.44
N GLY A 582 -102.28 -54.69 -9.99
CA GLY A 582 -103.41 -54.28 -10.83
C GLY A 582 -103.56 -55.16 -12.09
N ALA A 583 -102.46 -55.46 -12.77
CA ALA A 583 -102.45 -56.38 -13.92
C ALA A 583 -102.84 -57.81 -13.51
N GLU A 584 -102.32 -58.31 -12.39
CA GLU A 584 -102.66 -59.63 -11.85
C GLU A 584 -104.14 -59.72 -11.43
N LEU A 585 -104.70 -58.66 -10.82
CA LEU A 585 -106.12 -58.56 -10.46
C LEU A 585 -107.01 -58.56 -11.70
N GLN A 586 -106.62 -57.81 -12.74
CA GLN A 586 -107.33 -57.81 -14.02
C GLN A 586 -107.30 -59.20 -14.68
N ALA A 587 -106.14 -59.86 -14.67
CA ALA A 587 -106.00 -61.23 -15.17
C ALA A 587 -106.90 -62.20 -14.40
N TRP A 588 -106.93 -62.11 -13.06
CA TRP A 588 -107.82 -62.89 -12.20
C TRP A 588 -109.30 -62.67 -12.54
N HIS A 589 -109.75 -61.41 -12.71
CA HIS A 589 -111.14 -61.13 -13.08
C HIS A 589 -111.53 -61.71 -14.45
N SER A 590 -110.57 -61.80 -15.38
CA SER A 590 -110.82 -62.34 -16.73
C SER A 590 -110.79 -63.87 -16.81
N ALA A 591 -109.92 -64.54 -16.05
CA ALA A 591 -109.64 -65.98 -16.20
C ALA A 591 -109.94 -66.83 -14.95
N GLY A 592 -110.20 -66.19 -13.79
CA GLY A 592 -110.55 -66.87 -12.54
C GLY A 592 -109.54 -67.94 -12.13
N GLN A 593 -110.04 -69.14 -11.80
CA GLN A 593 -109.22 -70.26 -11.30
C GLN A 593 -108.04 -70.62 -12.23
N ALA A 594 -108.21 -70.48 -13.56
CA ALA A 594 -107.17 -70.79 -14.53
C ALA A 594 -105.89 -69.96 -14.32
N PHE A 595 -106.01 -68.69 -13.91
CA PHE A 595 -104.87 -67.82 -13.62
C PHE A 595 -104.10 -68.27 -12.35
N ILE A 596 -104.83 -68.69 -11.30
CA ILE A 596 -104.20 -69.18 -10.06
C ILE A 596 -103.47 -70.49 -10.31
N ASP A 597 -104.08 -71.39 -11.09
CA ASP A 597 -103.45 -72.65 -11.46
C ASP A 597 -102.21 -72.40 -12.33
N GLU A 598 -102.27 -71.49 -13.32
CA GLU A 598 -101.12 -71.09 -14.12
C GLU A 598 -100.01 -70.50 -13.26
N GLN A 599 -100.33 -69.58 -12.33
CA GLN A 599 -99.32 -68.96 -11.49
C GLN A 599 -98.73 -69.97 -10.50
N TYR A 600 -99.55 -70.86 -9.93
CA TYR A 600 -99.09 -71.97 -9.11
C TYR A 600 -98.13 -72.86 -9.89
N PHE A 601 -98.51 -73.31 -11.09
CA PHE A 601 -97.65 -74.15 -11.91
C PHE A 601 -96.42 -73.40 -12.43
N SER A 602 -96.48 -72.09 -12.67
CA SER A 602 -95.33 -71.27 -13.06
C SER A 602 -94.33 -71.11 -11.91
N GLN A 603 -94.81 -70.87 -10.68
CA GLN A 603 -93.96 -70.82 -9.49
C GLN A 603 -93.44 -72.20 -9.11
N LEU A 604 -94.28 -73.23 -9.21
CA LEU A 604 -93.90 -74.62 -9.03
C LEU A 604 -92.85 -75.01 -10.07
N ALA A 605 -93.01 -74.65 -11.34
CA ALA A 605 -92.03 -74.89 -12.38
C ALA A 605 -90.71 -74.18 -12.07
N LYS A 606 -90.75 -72.88 -11.73
CA LYS A 606 -89.55 -72.12 -11.32
C LYS A 606 -88.85 -72.76 -10.11
N GLY A 607 -89.59 -73.26 -9.14
CA GLY A 607 -89.05 -73.95 -7.96
C GLY A 607 -88.56 -75.38 -8.26
N LEU A 608 -89.23 -76.11 -9.15
CA LEU A 608 -88.92 -77.49 -9.52
C LEU A 608 -87.88 -77.61 -10.63
N VAL A 609 -87.48 -76.51 -11.29
CA VAL A 609 -86.42 -76.49 -12.32
C VAL A 609 -85.16 -77.24 -11.89
N ASN A 610 -84.86 -77.29 -10.58
CA ASN A 610 -83.71 -78.01 -10.02
C ASN A 610 -84.08 -79.14 -9.04
N ALA A 611 -85.32 -79.63 -9.01
CA ALA A 611 -85.77 -80.66 -8.07
C ALA A 611 -85.60 -82.10 -8.61
N LYS A 612 -85.14 -83.04 -7.78
CA LYS A 612 -85.04 -84.47 -8.12
C LYS A 612 -86.35 -85.20 -7.78
N ALA A 613 -87.02 -85.82 -8.76
CA ALA A 613 -88.28 -86.55 -8.56
C ALA A 613 -88.06 -88.08 -8.44
N LEU A 614 -88.69 -88.71 -7.44
CA LEU A 614 -88.80 -90.17 -7.29
C LEU A 614 -90.23 -90.59 -7.61
N ILE A 615 -90.44 -91.40 -8.64
CA ILE A 615 -91.76 -91.86 -9.08
C ILE A 615 -91.99 -93.29 -8.57
N LEU A 616 -93.05 -93.49 -7.80
CA LEU A 616 -93.49 -94.80 -7.28
C LEU A 616 -94.86 -95.14 -7.89
N ASP A 617 -94.94 -96.12 -8.80
CA ASP A 617 -96.21 -96.63 -9.34
C ASP A 617 -96.28 -98.16 -9.18
N HIS A 618 -97.34 -98.63 -8.52
CA HIS A 618 -97.67 -100.04 -8.32
C HIS A 618 -97.91 -100.85 -9.62
N ARG A 619 -98.12 -100.19 -10.76
CA ARG A 619 -98.32 -100.83 -12.08
C ARG A 619 -97.01 -101.14 -12.80
N ILE A 620 -95.88 -100.69 -12.28
CA ILE A 620 -94.56 -101.03 -12.83
C ILE A 620 -94.18 -102.43 -12.31
N ALA A 621 -94.32 -103.44 -13.16
CA ALA A 621 -93.95 -104.82 -12.84
C ALA A 621 -92.43 -104.95 -12.61
N ARG A 622 -92.01 -105.75 -11.61
CA ARG A 622 -90.59 -105.90 -11.21
C ARG A 622 -89.67 -106.42 -12.30
N ASP A 623 -90.21 -107.13 -13.28
CA ASP A 623 -89.41 -107.96 -14.19
C ASP A 623 -89.26 -107.33 -15.59
N GLN A 624 -89.72 -106.09 -15.77
CA GLN A 624 -89.45 -105.28 -16.96
C GLN A 624 -88.92 -103.89 -16.53
N PRO A 625 -87.84 -103.38 -17.16
CA PRO A 625 -87.37 -102.03 -16.85
C PRO A 625 -88.45 -101.00 -17.22
N PRO A 626 -88.89 -100.13 -16.29
CA PRO A 626 -89.86 -99.10 -16.59
C PRO A 626 -89.31 -98.15 -17.64
N THR A 627 -90.01 -98.02 -18.76
CA THR A 627 -89.74 -96.99 -19.77
C THR A 627 -90.72 -95.84 -19.54
N LEU A 628 -90.20 -94.68 -19.15
CA LEU A 628 -90.95 -93.42 -19.08
C LEU A 628 -90.80 -92.71 -20.43
N ASP A 629 -91.89 -92.60 -21.18
CA ASP A 629 -91.90 -91.88 -22.45
C ASP A 629 -92.03 -90.37 -22.18
N LEU A 630 -90.91 -89.65 -22.31
CA LEU A 630 -90.83 -88.20 -22.10
C LEU A 630 -91.16 -87.39 -23.36
N ARG A 631 -91.73 -88.02 -24.40
CA ARG A 631 -92.18 -87.29 -25.58
C ARG A 631 -93.36 -86.40 -25.19
N THR A 632 -93.24 -85.11 -25.49
CA THR A 632 -94.25 -84.08 -25.21
C THR A 632 -95.55 -84.39 -25.97
N PHE A 633 -96.61 -84.70 -25.23
CA PHE A 633 -97.96 -84.72 -25.79
C PHE A 633 -98.39 -83.28 -26.04
N ALA A 634 -98.51 -82.89 -27.31
CA ALA A 634 -99.17 -81.64 -27.68
C ALA A 634 -100.64 -81.72 -27.26
N ALA A 635 -101.12 -80.73 -26.50
CA ALA A 635 -102.54 -80.64 -26.15
C ALA A 635 -103.41 -80.53 -27.42
N PRO A 636 -104.65 -81.07 -27.43
CA PRO A 636 -105.55 -80.93 -28.57
C PRO A 636 -105.79 -79.44 -28.86
N VAL A 637 -105.51 -79.00 -30.09
CA VAL A 637 -105.77 -77.62 -30.54
C VAL A 637 -107.28 -77.45 -30.72
N ASP A 638 -107.87 -76.47 -30.03
CA ASP A 638 -109.27 -76.09 -30.22
C ASP A 638 -109.44 -75.43 -31.61
N PRO A 639 -110.25 -76.00 -32.53
CA PRO A 639 -110.45 -75.45 -33.86
C PRO A 639 -111.16 -74.08 -33.87
N ALA A 640 -111.67 -73.59 -32.73
CA ALA A 640 -112.31 -72.28 -32.62
C ALA A 640 -111.36 -71.10 -32.33
N GLN A 641 -110.07 -71.33 -32.07
CA GLN A 641 -109.12 -70.23 -31.91
C GLN A 641 -108.52 -69.81 -33.26
N PRO A 642 -108.74 -68.55 -33.73
CA PRO A 642 -107.93 -68.01 -34.80
C PRO A 642 -106.48 -67.88 -34.29
N ARG A 643 -105.54 -68.43 -35.06
CA ARG A 643 -104.11 -68.34 -34.75
C ARG A 643 -103.69 -66.87 -34.62
N PRO A 644 -102.98 -66.48 -33.55
CA PRO A 644 -102.19 -65.25 -33.55
C PRO A 644 -100.98 -65.36 -34.49
#